data_AF-A0A7C4P8J5-F1
#
_entry.id   AF-A0A7C4P8J5-F1
#
_cell.length_a   1.000
_cell.length_b   1.000
_cell.length_c   1.000
_cell.angle_alpha   90.00
_cell.angle_beta   90.00
_cell.angle_gamma   90.00
#
_symmetry.space_group_name_H-M   'P 1'
#
loop_
_entity.id
_entity.type
_entity.pdbx_description
1 polymer ?
#
loop_
_entity_poly.entity_id
_entity_poly.type
_entity_poly.pdbx_seq_one_letter_code
_entity_poly.pdbx_strand_id
1 'polypeptide(L)'
;MKTIKFILFALIITMFIGCCHKPIKILPQRNVDLLRKDSINTQNSEIAPYINVKERTCQDAYFKEIRSNFYSLPSPEDIKPASSFFKEILGENFAKNNKESLDYLTNQLESISFLTATSGIIAISHPSDETFNKIKNLPFKGSVGGTDLFLFDYKMQPMFQVLPEPVNSVFWDSHPCIGQDSLCNLVLIWASDRDDPYSKTKNLLNQTITSGNIDLFYAFRINGKWSTPKKFSSSLNINTSNYNEISPFVACPTVAPKLLFSSNRNGDYDIYIADIEFDFYNQEIITKSEAKLFDKGKQYDFENVWVNTEANEIFPFVAFPYSNQNNSKQLFLSSDRNIIEKPKNQKKDTLVVNKGKFDIYAFDVDIECKIPPPPPPPPKPKAYLEVRLMDTLLNDIVLPVIEIIDIETNKKATLNKSTGTFELELNKEYKVNGGSFLNYFDCENPNHCFPLYYKGTNYKAQAPKITPRKVKVEYDTIINPTLIVKYDTTYKKEIVIVSKENIVDKKTTYGKKIQDSLEQNITQFETTKNFNIIKCPPREQIESIKKIETTKKQIETLDSTQEISIESKPILAEVVKEVITKREWYEGGKTIKKFYEITVYDTVYLPPKEIPIDTVYGPIISSSKTHLGTISTHNINAEVTLYDTVVLVPVIFCKPPCQIAFDSIKREYYRNVPYYQTAFWKVNTSRGLEEHLKDLQPGGYLENAGFIELSPKHREFGVGHPKRKERIAQYRSYAKEVDKNLLAMRDTITEVFIPALEKLLENSPDAKLLLKLEAYSDIRDASKCYYIGNTISYIQGIESNNEILLTNIEIHSGDILGSDNDYLSKLRVYFGFKELFQRLRYNKKFMDYYNKGLVFYPTQEFADEQQMRDALTKAKIIILAEGKYYDKTVKSDVTEYDPIRRLNLFIKPIQYINMRIIPSKCCK
;
A
#
# COMPACT_ATOMS: atom_id res chain seq x y z
N MET A 1 -12.33 -71.02 94.64
CA MET A 1 -13.12 -70.75 93.40
C MET A 1 -13.57 -69.30 93.23
N LYS A 2 -14.30 -68.66 94.18
CA LYS A 2 -14.86 -67.29 93.97
C LYS A 2 -13.82 -66.24 93.51
N THR A 3 -12.63 -66.20 94.12
CA THR A 3 -11.55 -65.25 93.79
C THR A 3 -11.07 -65.35 92.35
N ILE A 4 -10.93 -66.57 91.81
CA ILE A 4 -10.48 -66.79 90.43
C ILE A 4 -11.51 -66.25 89.44
N LYS A 5 -12.82 -66.42 89.70
CA LYS A 5 -13.87 -65.81 88.86
C LYS A 5 -13.81 -64.28 88.88
N PHE A 6 -13.50 -63.66 90.03
CA PHE A 6 -13.40 -62.21 90.15
C PHE A 6 -12.18 -61.65 89.41
N ILE A 7 -11.02 -62.32 89.53
CA ILE A 7 -9.81 -61.98 88.76
C ILE A 7 -10.06 -62.15 87.26
N LEU A 8 -10.67 -63.25 86.83
CA LEU A 8 -10.97 -63.49 85.41
C LEU A 8 -11.96 -62.45 84.85
N PHE A 9 -12.99 -62.07 85.62
CA PHE A 9 -13.95 -61.04 85.24
C PHE A 9 -13.30 -59.65 85.15
N ALA A 10 -12.41 -59.30 86.09
CA ALA A 10 -11.61 -58.08 86.01
C ALA A 10 -10.68 -58.08 84.78
N LEU A 11 -10.01 -59.19 84.48
CA LEU A 11 -9.16 -59.36 83.30
C LEU A 11 -9.95 -59.17 81.99
N ILE A 12 -11.13 -59.80 81.91
CA ILE A 12 -12.07 -59.63 80.79
C ILE A 12 -12.49 -58.16 80.64
N ILE A 13 -12.87 -57.49 81.73
CA ILE A 13 -13.22 -56.07 81.70
C ILE A 13 -12.04 -55.21 81.24
N THR A 14 -10.81 -55.45 81.73
CA THR A 14 -9.62 -54.69 81.27
C THR A 14 -9.28 -54.96 79.80
N MET A 15 -9.51 -56.17 79.28
CA MET A 15 -9.36 -56.47 77.85
C MET A 15 -10.43 -55.78 77.00
N PHE A 16 -11.69 -55.72 77.44
CA PHE A 16 -12.74 -54.98 76.74
C PHE A 16 -12.52 -53.46 76.77
N ILE A 17 -12.00 -52.90 77.87
CA ILE A 17 -11.66 -51.48 77.96
C ILE A 17 -10.45 -51.13 77.07
N GLY A 18 -9.45 -52.00 76.97
CA GLY A 18 -8.25 -51.79 76.14
C GLY A 18 -8.55 -51.60 74.64
N CYS A 19 -9.59 -52.25 74.13
CA CYS A 19 -9.96 -52.21 72.70
C CYS A 19 -10.73 -50.95 72.26
N CYS A 20 -11.07 -50.03 73.16
CA CYS A 20 -11.86 -48.83 72.85
C CYS A 20 -11.04 -47.54 72.69
N HIS A 21 -9.76 -47.65 72.30
CA HIS A 21 -8.98 -46.50 71.84
C HIS A 21 -9.58 -45.98 70.53
N LYS A 22 -10.26 -44.82 70.59
CA LYS A 22 -10.68 -44.10 69.38
C LYS A 22 -9.42 -43.76 68.57
N PRO A 23 -9.40 -44.02 67.25
CA PRO A 23 -8.23 -43.73 66.44
C PRO A 23 -7.90 -42.23 66.45
N ILE A 24 -6.63 -41.91 66.53
CA ILE A 24 -6.14 -40.54 66.55
C ILE A 24 -6.32 -39.94 65.16
N LYS A 25 -7.17 -38.92 65.04
CA LYS A 25 -7.35 -38.18 63.80
C LYS A 25 -6.26 -37.11 63.67
N ILE A 26 -5.58 -37.08 62.53
CA ILE A 26 -4.59 -36.08 62.17
C ILE A 26 -4.92 -35.46 60.82
N LEU A 27 -4.54 -34.21 60.62
CA LEU A 27 -4.66 -33.52 59.34
C LEU A 27 -3.66 -34.08 58.32
N PRO A 28 -3.91 -33.93 57.00
CA PRO A 28 -2.96 -34.39 55.98
C PRO A 28 -1.70 -33.51 55.94
N GLN A 29 -0.64 -34.01 55.29
CA GLN A 29 0.57 -33.21 55.09
C GLN A 29 0.24 -31.90 54.35
N ARG A 30 1.01 -30.84 54.65
CA ARG A 30 0.87 -29.48 54.09
C ARG A 30 -0.46 -28.75 54.37
N ASN A 31 -1.39 -29.33 55.12
CA ASN A 31 -2.59 -28.62 55.58
C ASN A 31 -2.18 -27.39 56.41
N VAL A 32 -2.73 -26.21 56.11
CA VAL A 32 -2.20 -24.95 56.64
C VAL A 32 -2.31 -24.88 58.18
N ASP A 33 -3.31 -25.51 58.78
CA ASP A 33 -3.48 -25.60 60.24
C ASP A 33 -2.35 -26.36 60.96
N LEU A 34 -1.48 -27.09 60.24
CA LEU A 34 -0.25 -27.69 60.79
C LEU A 34 0.95 -26.71 60.80
N LEU A 35 0.81 -25.54 60.18
CA LEU A 35 1.88 -24.55 59.95
C LEU A 35 1.66 -23.22 60.71
N ARG A 36 0.55 -23.08 61.43
CA ARG A 36 0.12 -21.90 62.20
C ARG A 36 -0.39 -22.29 63.59
N LYS A 37 -0.62 -21.29 64.44
CA LYS A 37 -1.14 -21.44 65.82
C LYS A 37 -2.64 -21.20 65.90
N ASP A 38 -3.14 -20.26 65.11
CA ASP A 38 -4.54 -20.17 64.76
C ASP A 38 -4.90 -21.27 63.76
N SER A 39 -6.20 -21.53 63.63
CA SER A 39 -6.74 -22.60 62.81
C SER A 39 -7.82 -21.99 61.92
N ILE A 40 -7.56 -21.95 60.61
CA ILE A 40 -8.41 -21.25 59.64
C ILE A 40 -9.29 -22.20 58.84
N ASN A 41 -8.92 -23.48 58.71
CA ASN A 41 -9.80 -24.49 58.16
C ASN A 41 -10.97 -24.71 59.13
N THR A 42 -12.23 -24.62 58.70
CA THR A 42 -13.40 -24.88 59.58
C THR A 42 -14.01 -26.25 59.29
N GLN A 43 -15.30 -26.45 59.58
CA GLN A 43 -16.07 -27.63 59.14
C GLN A 43 -16.81 -27.37 57.80
N ASN A 44 -16.71 -26.15 57.28
CA ASN A 44 -17.29 -25.74 56.00
C ASN A 44 -16.31 -26.01 54.84
N SER A 45 -16.57 -25.42 53.66
CA SER A 45 -15.57 -25.38 52.58
C SER A 45 -14.76 -24.09 52.69
N GLU A 46 -13.46 -24.17 52.99
CA GLU A 46 -12.57 -23.02 52.84
C GLU A 46 -12.11 -22.91 51.39
N ILE A 47 -12.85 -22.12 50.63
CA ILE A 47 -12.51 -21.73 49.24
C ILE A 47 -11.71 -20.43 49.20
N ALA A 48 -10.94 -20.26 48.12
CA ALA A 48 -10.15 -19.07 47.79
C ALA A 48 -9.29 -18.50 48.94
N PRO A 49 -8.07 -19.03 49.18
CA PRO A 49 -7.10 -18.39 50.05
C PRO A 49 -6.74 -16.97 49.55
N TYR A 50 -6.69 -16.00 50.45
CA TYR A 50 -6.26 -14.63 50.19
C TYR A 50 -5.26 -14.12 51.23
N ILE A 51 -4.53 -13.07 50.87
CA ILE A 51 -3.78 -12.22 51.81
C ILE A 51 -4.36 -10.80 51.75
N ASN A 52 -4.44 -10.10 52.88
CA ASN A 52 -4.77 -8.67 52.85
C ASN A 52 -3.50 -7.87 52.56
N VAL A 53 -3.47 -7.20 51.42
CA VAL A 53 -2.32 -6.43 50.93
C VAL A 53 -2.21 -5.11 51.72
N LYS A 54 -1.00 -4.58 51.96
CA LYS A 54 -0.79 -3.47 52.93
C LYS A 54 -0.73 -2.09 52.24
N GLU A 55 -0.81 -2.06 50.91
CA GLU A 55 -0.49 -0.91 50.06
C GLU A 55 -1.71 -0.03 49.83
N ARG A 56 -1.57 1.28 50.01
CA ARG A 56 -2.71 2.23 49.91
C ARG A 56 -2.75 3.02 48.60
N THR A 57 -1.68 2.98 47.82
CA THR A 57 -1.59 3.60 46.50
C THR A 57 -1.43 2.52 45.43
N CYS A 58 -1.78 2.85 44.18
CA CYS A 58 -1.47 1.99 43.04
C CYS A 58 0.04 1.75 42.93
N GLN A 59 0.87 2.80 43.07
CA GLN A 59 2.32 2.68 42.90
C GLN A 59 2.92 1.72 43.92
N ASP A 60 2.50 1.80 45.19
CA ASP A 60 2.91 0.83 46.21
C ASP A 60 2.43 -0.58 45.86
N ALA A 61 1.17 -0.72 45.41
CA ALA A 61 0.60 -2.00 44.99
C ALA A 61 1.24 -2.61 43.73
N TYR A 62 2.00 -1.83 42.95
CA TYR A 62 2.83 -2.31 41.83
C TYR A 62 4.19 -2.77 42.37
N PHE A 63 4.76 -2.03 43.33
CA PHE A 63 6.04 -2.36 43.93
C PHE A 63 5.99 -3.44 45.04
N LYS A 64 4.80 -3.85 45.52
CA LYS A 64 4.60 -4.91 46.55
C LYS A 64 5.27 -6.24 46.19
N GLU A 65 5.39 -6.50 44.90
CA GLU A 65 5.93 -7.75 44.35
C GLU A 65 7.47 -7.79 44.37
N ILE A 66 8.08 -6.62 44.17
CA ILE A 66 9.51 -6.44 43.89
C ILE A 66 10.27 -6.06 45.17
N ARG A 67 9.67 -5.26 46.06
CA ARG A 67 10.31 -4.66 47.25
C ARG A 67 10.46 -5.64 48.43
N SER A 68 11.22 -6.71 48.26
CA SER A 68 11.54 -7.69 49.33
C SER A 68 11.94 -7.05 50.67
N ASN A 69 12.75 -5.98 50.65
CA ASN A 69 13.22 -5.29 51.86
C ASN A 69 12.13 -4.59 52.71
N PHE A 70 10.88 -4.47 52.22
CA PHE A 70 9.79 -3.80 52.94
C PHE A 70 8.72 -4.76 53.48
N TYR A 71 8.81 -6.05 53.15
CA TYR A 71 7.86 -7.07 53.60
C TYR A 71 8.62 -8.17 54.33
N SER A 72 8.06 -8.64 55.44
CA SER A 72 8.42 -9.96 55.96
C SER A 72 8.15 -11.01 54.87
N LEU A 73 8.91 -12.11 54.89
CA LEU A 73 8.48 -13.32 54.17
C LEU A 73 7.03 -13.63 54.59
N PRO A 74 6.13 -13.95 53.64
CA PRO A 74 4.73 -14.21 53.97
C PRO A 74 4.66 -15.40 54.91
N SER A 75 4.05 -15.21 56.08
CA SER A 75 3.81 -16.30 57.00
C SER A 75 2.58 -17.07 56.54
N PRO A 76 2.48 -18.40 56.77
CA PRO A 76 1.20 -19.08 56.80
C PRO A 76 0.17 -18.34 57.67
N GLU A 77 0.60 -17.67 58.75
CA GLU A 77 -0.23 -16.84 59.64
C GLU A 77 -0.85 -15.60 58.93
N ASP A 78 -0.33 -15.13 57.79
CA ASP A 78 -0.92 -14.00 57.03
C ASP A 78 -2.09 -14.44 56.11
N ILE A 79 -2.17 -15.72 55.73
CA ILE A 79 -3.20 -16.25 54.80
C ILE A 79 -4.54 -16.46 55.49
N LYS A 80 -5.62 -16.17 54.76
CA LYS A 80 -7.01 -16.26 55.22
C LYS A 80 -7.91 -16.96 54.19
N PRO A 81 -8.96 -17.67 54.62
CA PRO A 81 -9.97 -18.22 53.72
C PRO A 81 -10.95 -17.12 53.30
N ALA A 82 -11.53 -17.19 52.08
CA ALA A 82 -12.53 -16.21 51.66
C ALA A 82 -13.71 -16.08 52.65
N SER A 83 -14.02 -17.15 53.39
CA SER A 83 -15.07 -17.17 54.40
C SER A 83 -14.95 -16.07 55.48
N SER A 84 -13.75 -15.59 55.79
CA SER A 84 -13.56 -14.49 56.75
C SER A 84 -13.82 -13.09 56.18
N PHE A 85 -13.75 -12.90 54.85
CA PHE A 85 -13.64 -11.59 54.21
C PHE A 85 -14.73 -10.60 54.63
N PHE A 86 -16.02 -10.95 54.47
CA PHE A 86 -17.10 -10.03 54.85
C PHE A 86 -17.13 -9.71 56.34
N LYS A 87 -16.67 -10.63 57.20
CA LYS A 87 -16.58 -10.38 58.64
C LYS A 87 -15.51 -9.32 58.94
N GLU A 88 -14.41 -9.32 58.20
CA GLU A 88 -13.33 -8.33 58.33
C GLU A 88 -13.72 -6.96 57.75
N ILE A 89 -14.35 -6.93 56.56
CA ILE A 89 -14.70 -5.69 55.86
C ILE A 89 -15.93 -4.98 56.46
N LEU A 90 -16.94 -5.74 56.91
CA LEU A 90 -18.15 -5.18 57.53
C LEU A 90 -18.02 -5.04 59.06
N GLY A 91 -17.08 -5.76 59.67
CA GLY A 91 -16.70 -5.66 61.07
C GLY A 91 -17.58 -6.43 62.05
N GLU A 92 -17.02 -6.69 63.24
CA GLU A 92 -17.65 -7.46 64.34
C GLU A 92 -19.06 -6.99 64.73
N ASN A 93 -19.33 -5.69 64.68
CA ASN A 93 -20.65 -5.14 65.02
C ASN A 93 -21.71 -5.45 63.95
N PHE A 94 -21.33 -5.43 62.67
CA PHE A 94 -22.22 -5.90 61.60
C PHE A 94 -22.44 -7.40 61.71
N ALA A 95 -21.35 -8.17 61.90
CA ALA A 95 -21.38 -9.63 62.00
C ALA A 95 -22.31 -10.15 63.11
N LYS A 96 -22.32 -9.48 64.28
CA LYS A 96 -23.19 -9.82 65.41
C LYS A 96 -24.66 -9.49 65.15
N ASN A 97 -24.93 -8.34 64.51
CA ASN A 97 -26.29 -7.85 64.31
C ASN A 97 -26.98 -8.43 63.07
N ASN A 98 -26.22 -8.83 62.04
CA ASN A 98 -26.72 -9.27 60.74
C ASN A 98 -26.20 -10.66 60.37
N LYS A 99 -26.09 -11.59 61.34
CA LYS A 99 -25.47 -12.91 61.12
C LYS A 99 -26.05 -13.65 59.90
N GLU A 100 -27.37 -13.70 59.74
CA GLU A 100 -28.02 -14.33 58.59
C GLU A 100 -27.54 -13.76 57.24
N SER A 101 -27.43 -12.43 57.14
CA SER A 101 -26.94 -11.75 55.94
C SER A 101 -25.44 -11.99 55.72
N LEU A 102 -24.65 -12.07 56.79
CA LEU A 102 -23.23 -12.39 56.73
C LEU A 102 -23.03 -13.84 56.26
N ASP A 103 -23.71 -14.80 56.90
CA ASP A 103 -23.66 -16.22 56.55
C ASP A 103 -24.09 -16.42 55.08
N TYR A 104 -25.13 -15.73 54.60
CA TYR A 104 -25.52 -15.74 53.18
C TYR A 104 -24.41 -15.20 52.26
N LEU A 105 -23.90 -13.98 52.50
CA LEU A 105 -22.86 -13.37 51.67
C LEU A 105 -21.58 -14.22 51.66
N THR A 106 -21.16 -14.74 52.81
CA THR A 106 -20.01 -15.65 52.95
C THR A 106 -20.21 -16.96 52.19
N ASN A 107 -21.41 -17.54 52.19
CA ASN A 107 -21.73 -18.75 51.43
C ASN A 107 -21.88 -18.51 49.91
N GLN A 108 -21.94 -17.25 49.45
CA GLN A 108 -22.00 -16.89 48.03
C GLN A 108 -20.68 -16.30 47.49
N LEU A 109 -19.67 -16.11 48.35
CA LEU A 109 -18.38 -15.53 47.96
C LEU A 109 -17.48 -16.60 47.34
N GLU A 110 -17.42 -16.67 46.02
CA GLU A 110 -16.59 -17.67 45.35
C GLU A 110 -15.09 -17.35 45.47
N SER A 111 -14.70 -16.06 45.39
CA SER A 111 -13.28 -15.65 45.39
C SER A 111 -13.03 -14.13 45.51
N ILE A 112 -11.79 -13.76 45.82
CA ILE A 112 -11.33 -12.38 46.10
C ILE A 112 -9.96 -12.12 45.45
N SER A 113 -9.78 -10.94 44.84
CA SER A 113 -8.48 -10.44 44.40
C SER A 113 -8.25 -8.99 44.82
N PHE A 114 -7.24 -8.77 45.67
CA PHE A 114 -6.89 -7.46 46.23
C PHE A 114 -5.97 -6.66 45.31
N LEU A 115 -6.43 -5.48 44.90
CA LEU A 115 -5.61 -4.49 44.22
C LEU A 115 -4.78 -3.70 45.26
N THR A 116 -5.46 -3.08 46.23
CA THR A 116 -4.90 -2.28 47.33
C THR A 116 -5.51 -2.70 48.68
N ALA A 117 -4.94 -2.22 49.79
CA ALA A 117 -5.42 -2.45 51.16
C ALA A 117 -6.87 -1.99 51.44
N THR A 118 -7.51 -1.28 50.51
CA THR A 118 -8.93 -0.91 50.61
C THR A 118 -9.74 -1.26 49.37
N SER A 119 -9.15 -1.86 48.32
CA SER A 119 -9.85 -2.09 47.05
C SER A 119 -9.41 -3.34 46.30
N GLY A 120 -10.32 -3.90 45.50
CA GLY A 120 -10.11 -5.13 44.75
C GLY A 120 -11.38 -5.55 44.01
N ILE A 121 -11.41 -6.79 43.55
CA ILE A 121 -12.57 -7.40 42.89
C ILE A 121 -12.92 -8.70 43.62
N ILE A 122 -14.20 -8.99 43.79
CA ILE A 122 -14.73 -10.27 44.27
C ILE A 122 -15.70 -10.87 43.24
N ALA A 123 -15.91 -12.18 43.29
CA ALA A 123 -17.02 -12.85 42.60
C ALA A 123 -18.08 -13.30 43.61
N ILE A 124 -19.35 -13.08 43.30
CA ILE A 124 -20.48 -13.53 44.12
C ILE A 124 -21.47 -14.31 43.28
N SER A 125 -21.77 -15.55 43.69
CA SER A 125 -22.84 -16.36 43.11
C SER A 125 -24.21 -15.85 43.55
N HIS A 126 -25.18 -15.79 42.65
CA HIS A 126 -26.56 -15.38 42.95
C HIS A 126 -26.66 -14.12 43.84
N PRO A 127 -26.03 -12.99 43.44
CA PRO A 127 -25.96 -11.79 44.25
C PRO A 127 -27.35 -11.25 44.58
N SER A 128 -27.50 -10.71 45.80
CA SER A 128 -28.79 -10.26 46.29
C SER A 128 -29.33 -9.05 45.54
N ASP A 129 -30.63 -9.07 45.24
CA ASP A 129 -31.31 -8.02 44.50
C ASP A 129 -31.38 -6.68 45.27
N GLU A 130 -31.67 -5.59 44.56
CA GLU A 130 -31.72 -4.25 45.16
C GLU A 130 -32.69 -4.14 46.35
N THR A 131 -33.79 -4.90 46.36
CA THR A 131 -34.78 -4.90 47.44
C THR A 131 -34.22 -5.57 48.67
N PHE A 132 -33.59 -6.74 48.53
CA PHE A 132 -32.91 -7.41 49.63
C PHE A 132 -31.76 -6.57 50.18
N ASN A 133 -30.95 -5.95 49.30
CA ASN A 133 -29.88 -5.04 49.71
C ASN A 133 -30.41 -3.84 50.50
N LYS A 134 -31.53 -3.23 50.09
CA LYS A 134 -32.18 -2.13 50.83
C LYS A 134 -32.75 -2.58 52.17
N ILE A 135 -33.40 -3.75 52.23
CA ILE A 135 -34.00 -4.29 53.47
C ILE A 135 -32.94 -4.69 54.50
N LYS A 136 -31.87 -5.36 54.05
CA LYS A 136 -30.78 -5.85 54.91
C LYS A 136 -29.62 -4.86 55.07
N ASN A 137 -29.75 -3.65 54.51
CA ASN A 137 -28.73 -2.59 54.48
C ASN A 137 -27.35 -3.10 54.01
N LEU A 138 -27.33 -3.81 52.88
CA LEU A 138 -26.12 -4.40 52.31
C LEU A 138 -25.45 -3.45 51.30
N PRO A 139 -24.11 -3.39 51.29
CA PRO A 139 -23.34 -2.44 50.47
C PRO A 139 -23.26 -2.76 48.96
N PHE A 140 -24.21 -3.51 48.40
CA PHE A 140 -24.19 -3.98 47.01
C PHE A 140 -25.02 -3.12 46.07
N LYS A 141 -24.48 -2.85 44.87
CA LYS A 141 -25.11 -2.04 43.84
C LYS A 141 -25.01 -2.67 42.45
N GLY A 142 -26.17 -2.99 41.88
CA GLY A 142 -26.33 -3.63 40.58
C GLY A 142 -26.08 -5.14 40.61
N SER A 143 -26.50 -5.79 39.54
CA SER A 143 -26.24 -7.18 39.17
C SER A 143 -26.45 -7.30 37.65
N VAL A 144 -25.86 -8.30 36.99
CA VAL A 144 -26.03 -8.57 35.54
C VAL A 144 -26.42 -10.03 35.27
N GLY A 145 -25.75 -10.99 35.91
CA GLY A 145 -25.85 -12.41 35.60
C GLY A 145 -26.09 -13.32 36.81
N GLY A 146 -25.87 -14.62 36.58
CA GLY A 146 -26.04 -15.64 37.61
C GLY A 146 -24.93 -15.66 38.66
N THR A 147 -23.75 -15.12 38.33
CA THR A 147 -22.59 -14.91 39.21
C THR A 147 -21.83 -13.72 38.68
N ASP A 148 -21.62 -12.70 39.53
CA ASP A 148 -21.21 -11.36 39.13
C ASP A 148 -19.87 -10.97 39.78
N LEU A 149 -19.05 -10.24 39.01
CA LEU A 149 -17.82 -9.60 39.46
C LEU A 149 -18.10 -8.20 40.03
N PHE A 150 -17.77 -7.97 41.30
CA PHE A 150 -17.93 -6.69 41.99
C PHE A 150 -16.59 -6.03 42.27
N LEU A 151 -16.42 -4.78 41.83
CA LEU A 151 -15.35 -3.89 42.29
C LEU A 151 -15.70 -3.38 43.70
N PHE A 152 -14.76 -3.46 44.64
CA PHE A 152 -14.89 -2.85 45.96
C PHE A 152 -13.87 -1.74 46.19
N ASP A 153 -14.30 -0.69 46.91
CA ASP A 153 -13.42 0.25 47.61
C ASP A 153 -14.08 0.62 48.95
N TYR A 154 -13.34 0.55 50.06
CA TYR A 154 -13.88 0.76 51.42
C TYR A 154 -13.23 1.89 52.23
N LYS A 155 -12.60 2.88 51.56
CA LYS A 155 -11.91 4.03 52.20
C LYS A 155 -12.70 4.81 53.26
N MET A 156 -14.04 4.76 53.28
CA MET A 156 -14.88 5.38 54.32
C MET A 156 -16.10 4.53 54.70
N GLN A 157 -16.74 3.91 53.72
CA GLN A 157 -17.71 2.84 53.89
C GLN A 157 -17.47 1.80 52.79
N PRO A 158 -17.66 0.49 53.05
CA PRO A 158 -17.59 -0.51 52.01
C PRO A 158 -18.72 -0.29 50.99
N MET A 159 -18.38 -0.31 49.71
CA MET A 159 -19.33 -0.37 48.61
C MET A 159 -18.82 -1.38 47.58
N PHE A 160 -19.71 -2.27 47.14
CA PHE A 160 -19.47 -3.28 46.14
C PHE A 160 -20.33 -2.94 44.92
N GLN A 161 -19.69 -2.50 43.84
CA GLN A 161 -20.35 -2.13 42.59
C GLN A 161 -20.05 -3.18 41.53
N VAL A 162 -21.09 -3.71 40.89
CA VAL A 162 -20.94 -4.66 39.79
C VAL A 162 -20.12 -4.04 38.65
N LEU A 163 -19.20 -4.83 38.07
CA LEU A 163 -18.44 -4.39 36.90
C LEU A 163 -19.38 -4.21 35.70
N PRO A 164 -19.10 -3.24 34.80
CA PRO A 164 -19.96 -2.99 33.66
C PRO A 164 -19.83 -4.09 32.60
N GLU A 165 -20.89 -4.29 31.82
CA GLU A 165 -20.80 -4.99 30.54
C GLU A 165 -19.80 -4.28 29.60
N PRO A 166 -19.08 -5.02 28.74
CA PRO A 166 -19.10 -6.48 28.57
C PRO A 166 -18.11 -7.25 29.47
N VAL A 167 -17.46 -6.59 30.44
CA VAL A 167 -16.51 -7.29 31.36
C VAL A 167 -17.27 -8.27 32.23
N ASN A 168 -18.30 -7.80 32.91
CA ASN A 168 -19.32 -8.68 33.50
C ASN A 168 -20.40 -8.99 32.46
N SER A 169 -21.13 -10.09 32.60
CA SER A 169 -22.15 -10.53 31.64
C SER A 169 -23.34 -11.22 32.33
N VAL A 170 -24.30 -11.71 31.53
CA VAL A 170 -25.48 -12.47 32.03
C VAL A 170 -25.15 -13.92 32.43
N PHE A 171 -23.95 -14.39 32.12
CA PHE A 171 -23.49 -15.77 32.31
C PHE A 171 -22.89 -15.96 33.72
N TRP A 172 -22.13 -17.04 33.95
CA TRP A 172 -21.32 -17.16 35.16
C TRP A 172 -19.98 -16.46 34.94
N ASP A 173 -19.71 -15.39 35.68
CA ASP A 173 -18.44 -14.65 35.65
C ASP A 173 -17.81 -14.65 37.04
N SER A 174 -16.74 -15.43 37.21
CA SER A 174 -16.15 -15.66 38.53
C SER A 174 -14.62 -15.77 38.50
N HIS A 175 -14.04 -15.96 39.68
CA HIS A 175 -12.62 -16.20 39.88
C HIS A 175 -11.71 -15.07 39.32
N PRO A 176 -11.93 -13.80 39.72
CA PRO A 176 -11.11 -12.68 39.28
C PRO A 176 -9.69 -12.78 39.84
N CYS A 177 -8.71 -12.46 38.99
CA CYS A 177 -7.35 -12.11 39.35
C CYS A 177 -7.01 -10.75 38.73
N ILE A 178 -6.55 -9.80 39.55
CA ILE A 178 -6.21 -8.46 39.09
C ILE A 178 -4.69 -8.20 39.16
N GLY A 179 -4.11 -7.80 38.03
CA GLY A 179 -2.76 -7.25 37.92
C GLY A 179 -2.80 -5.77 37.53
N GLN A 180 -1.66 -5.09 37.57
CA GLN A 180 -1.53 -3.68 37.15
C GLN A 180 -0.10 -3.31 36.74
N ASP A 181 0.04 -2.23 35.97
CA ASP A 181 1.33 -1.67 35.56
C ASP A 181 1.78 -0.48 36.45
N SER A 182 2.94 0.10 36.12
CA SER A 182 3.51 1.26 36.81
C SER A 182 2.74 2.58 36.59
N LEU A 183 1.79 2.60 35.65
CA LEU A 183 0.95 3.74 35.28
C LEU A 183 -0.48 3.62 35.83
N CYS A 184 -0.76 2.59 36.64
CA CYS A 184 -2.09 2.27 37.18
C CYS A 184 -3.12 1.81 36.15
N ASN A 185 -2.67 1.32 34.99
CA ASN A 185 -3.52 0.52 34.12
C ASN A 185 -3.70 -0.86 34.78
N LEU A 186 -4.91 -1.42 34.71
CA LEU A 186 -5.23 -2.71 35.30
C LEU A 186 -5.33 -3.79 34.22
N VAL A 187 -5.09 -5.03 34.59
CA VAL A 187 -5.49 -6.21 33.81
C VAL A 187 -6.29 -7.12 34.74
N LEU A 188 -7.48 -7.50 34.29
CA LEU A 188 -8.35 -8.45 34.96
C LEU A 188 -8.35 -9.74 34.15
N ILE A 189 -8.14 -10.87 34.82
CA ILE A 189 -8.32 -12.22 34.28
C ILE A 189 -9.41 -12.89 35.11
N TRP A 190 -10.32 -13.64 34.50
CA TRP A 190 -11.41 -14.34 35.20
C TRP A 190 -11.85 -15.58 34.43
N ALA A 191 -12.61 -16.45 35.07
CA ALA A 191 -13.21 -17.64 34.47
C ALA A 191 -14.68 -17.38 34.08
N SER A 192 -15.12 -17.84 32.91
CA SER A 192 -16.47 -17.58 32.40
C SER A 192 -16.97 -18.68 31.47
N ASP A 193 -18.28 -18.99 31.51
CA ASP A 193 -18.94 -19.90 30.57
C ASP A 193 -19.62 -19.17 29.38
N ARG A 194 -19.37 -17.87 29.22
CA ARG A 194 -20.04 -17.00 28.21
C ARG A 194 -19.96 -17.42 26.73
N ASP A 195 -19.01 -18.27 26.36
CA ASP A 195 -18.83 -18.78 24.99
C ASP A 195 -19.57 -20.11 24.75
N ASP A 196 -19.68 -20.97 25.76
CA ASP A 196 -20.40 -22.25 25.75
C ASP A 196 -21.06 -22.46 27.12
N PRO A 197 -22.22 -21.82 27.37
CA PRO A 197 -22.80 -21.74 28.71
C PRO A 197 -23.38 -23.08 29.16
N TYR A 198 -23.27 -23.38 30.45
CA TYR A 198 -23.57 -24.70 31.00
C TYR A 198 -25.03 -25.12 30.75
N SER A 199 -25.20 -26.12 29.89
CA SER A 199 -26.48 -26.63 29.44
C SER A 199 -26.69 -28.08 29.91
N LYS A 200 -27.84 -28.34 30.53
CA LYS A 200 -28.20 -29.66 31.07
C LYS A 200 -29.42 -30.21 30.34
N THR A 201 -29.18 -30.82 29.18
CA THR A 201 -30.22 -31.45 28.37
C THR A 201 -30.45 -32.91 28.79
N LYS A 202 -31.53 -33.50 28.29
CA LYS A 202 -31.76 -34.95 28.37
C LYS A 202 -31.96 -35.51 26.97
N ASN A 203 -31.32 -36.64 26.68
CA ASN A 203 -31.53 -37.35 25.43
C ASN A 203 -32.81 -38.21 25.48
N LEU A 204 -33.15 -38.85 24.35
CA LEU A 204 -34.32 -39.72 24.21
C LEU A 204 -34.28 -40.98 25.10
N LEU A 205 -33.13 -41.29 25.70
CA LEU A 205 -32.95 -42.36 26.69
C LEU A 205 -33.09 -41.86 28.14
N ASN A 206 -33.55 -40.62 28.34
CA ASN A 206 -33.65 -39.92 29.64
C ASN A 206 -32.29 -39.73 30.35
N GLN A 207 -31.18 -40.00 29.67
CA GLN A 207 -29.83 -39.74 30.17
C GLN A 207 -29.56 -38.24 30.12
N THR A 208 -28.87 -37.72 31.13
CA THR A 208 -28.45 -36.31 31.14
C THR A 208 -27.25 -36.14 30.22
N ILE A 209 -27.34 -35.21 29.27
CA ILE A 209 -26.17 -34.68 28.55
C ILE A 209 -25.90 -33.28 29.11
N THR A 210 -24.75 -33.14 29.74
CA THR A 210 -24.17 -31.83 30.12
C THR A 210 -23.27 -31.34 28.99
N SER A 211 -23.52 -30.14 28.49
CA SER A 211 -22.61 -29.38 27.62
C SER A 211 -22.22 -28.08 28.31
N GLY A 212 -21.20 -27.41 27.82
CA GLY A 212 -20.68 -26.19 28.40
C GLY A 212 -19.19 -26.29 28.70
N ASN A 213 -18.49 -25.18 28.59
CA ASN A 213 -17.05 -25.05 28.76
C ASN A 213 -16.75 -23.76 29.52
N ILE A 214 -15.98 -23.84 30.61
CA ILE A 214 -15.52 -22.65 31.33
C ILE A 214 -14.12 -22.27 30.81
N ASP A 215 -13.99 -21.06 30.29
CA ASP A 215 -12.76 -20.53 29.70
C ASP A 215 -12.19 -19.39 30.53
N LEU A 216 -10.87 -19.17 30.45
CA LEU A 216 -10.26 -17.94 30.95
C LEU A 216 -10.40 -16.79 29.96
N PHE A 217 -10.88 -15.66 30.46
CA PHE A 217 -10.98 -14.39 29.76
C PHE A 217 -10.13 -13.33 30.44
N TYR A 218 -9.79 -12.28 29.69
CA TYR A 218 -9.09 -11.12 30.21
C TYR A 218 -9.56 -9.80 29.60
N ALA A 219 -9.38 -8.71 30.33
CA ALA A 219 -9.67 -7.34 29.90
C ALA A 219 -8.69 -6.36 30.56
N PHE A 220 -8.32 -5.32 29.83
CA PHE A 220 -7.44 -4.26 30.31
C PHE A 220 -8.25 -3.02 30.71
N ARG A 221 -7.82 -2.29 31.74
CA ARG A 221 -8.40 -1.01 32.15
C ARG A 221 -7.36 0.09 31.97
N ILE A 222 -7.52 0.91 30.94
CA ILE A 222 -6.61 2.00 30.59
C ILE A 222 -7.34 3.33 30.72
N ASN A 223 -6.72 4.31 31.38
CA ASN A 223 -7.34 5.61 31.70
C ASN A 223 -8.76 5.48 32.31
N GLY A 224 -8.95 4.45 33.15
CA GLY A 224 -10.22 4.15 33.82
C GLY A 224 -11.28 3.41 32.99
N LYS A 225 -11.10 3.25 31.67
CA LYS A 225 -12.02 2.54 30.77
C LYS A 225 -11.56 1.09 30.55
N TRP A 226 -12.49 0.14 30.58
CA TRP A 226 -12.24 -1.26 30.24
C TRP A 226 -12.20 -1.50 28.71
N SER A 227 -11.36 -2.44 28.28
CA SER A 227 -11.39 -3.04 26.94
C SER A 227 -12.60 -3.98 26.80
N THR A 228 -12.85 -4.45 25.57
CA THR A 228 -13.63 -5.68 25.40
C THR A 228 -12.87 -6.86 26.03
N PRO A 229 -13.56 -7.86 26.59
CA PRO A 229 -12.99 -9.16 26.91
C PRO A 229 -12.27 -9.77 25.71
N LYS A 230 -11.17 -10.46 25.97
CA LYS A 230 -10.48 -11.36 25.05
C LYS A 230 -10.33 -12.72 25.74
N LYS A 231 -10.46 -13.81 24.99
CA LYS A 231 -10.28 -15.19 25.45
C LYS A 231 -8.81 -15.60 25.34
N PHE A 232 -8.30 -16.43 26.25
CA PHE A 232 -6.95 -17.01 26.08
C PHE A 232 -6.91 -17.97 24.88
N SER A 233 -5.80 -17.99 24.14
CA SER A 233 -5.64 -18.86 22.98
C SER A 233 -5.50 -20.34 23.38
N SER A 234 -6.28 -21.21 22.75
CA SER A 234 -6.15 -22.66 22.88
C SER A 234 -4.86 -23.21 22.29
N SER A 235 -4.12 -22.44 21.48
CA SER A 235 -2.89 -22.89 20.79
C SER A 235 -1.73 -23.29 21.71
N LEU A 236 -1.80 -22.96 23.01
CA LEU A 236 -0.80 -23.30 24.03
C LEU A 236 -1.46 -23.94 25.28
N ASN A 237 -2.62 -24.57 25.10
CA ASN A 237 -3.30 -25.39 26.11
C ASN A 237 -3.60 -24.68 27.45
N ILE A 238 -3.74 -23.34 27.45
CA ILE A 238 -4.41 -22.64 28.57
C ILE A 238 -5.88 -23.03 28.52
N ASN A 239 -6.65 -22.41 27.61
CA ASN A 239 -8.05 -22.75 27.38
C ASN A 239 -8.18 -23.97 26.45
N THR A 240 -9.08 -24.89 26.79
CA THR A 240 -9.37 -26.12 26.05
C THR A 240 -10.86 -26.21 25.71
N SER A 241 -11.23 -27.13 24.81
CA SER A 241 -12.57 -27.10 24.16
C SER A 241 -13.65 -27.97 24.81
N ASN A 242 -13.34 -28.70 25.88
CA ASN A 242 -14.28 -29.62 26.54
C ASN A 242 -14.07 -29.73 28.07
N TYR A 243 -13.30 -28.80 28.66
CA TYR A 243 -12.88 -28.85 30.06
C TYR A 243 -12.92 -27.46 30.68
N ASN A 244 -13.15 -27.41 31.98
CA ASN A 244 -13.32 -26.17 32.72
C ASN A 244 -11.98 -25.66 33.22
N GLU A 245 -11.53 -24.53 32.69
CA GLU A 245 -10.44 -23.74 33.23
C GLU A 245 -10.99 -22.73 34.27
N ILE A 246 -10.60 -22.88 35.53
CA ILE A 246 -11.10 -22.08 36.66
C ILE A 246 -9.97 -21.55 37.55
N SER A 247 -10.31 -20.64 38.46
CA SER A 247 -9.40 -20.06 39.45
C SER A 247 -8.04 -19.60 38.90
N PRO A 248 -8.01 -18.68 37.91
CA PRO A 248 -6.77 -18.08 37.45
C PRO A 248 -6.12 -17.23 38.55
N PHE A 249 -4.80 -17.25 38.60
CA PHE A 249 -3.98 -16.40 39.46
C PHE A 249 -2.66 -16.08 38.76
N VAL A 250 -2.19 -14.82 38.82
CA VAL A 250 -0.91 -14.45 38.22
C VAL A 250 0.14 -14.18 39.29
N ALA A 251 1.12 -15.08 39.36
CA ALA A 251 2.34 -14.83 40.09
C ALA A 251 3.30 -13.97 39.25
N CYS A 252 4.05 -13.10 39.92
CA CYS A 252 5.14 -12.32 39.34
C CYS A 252 4.80 -11.41 38.12
N PRO A 253 3.60 -10.79 38.05
CA PRO A 253 3.14 -10.03 36.88
C PRO A 253 3.99 -8.80 36.54
N THR A 254 4.80 -8.29 37.47
CA THR A 254 5.74 -7.18 37.21
C THR A 254 7.12 -7.57 36.67
N VAL A 255 7.48 -8.86 36.61
CA VAL A 255 8.86 -9.31 36.33
C VAL A 255 8.94 -10.43 35.30
N ALA A 256 8.20 -11.51 35.52
CA ALA A 256 8.17 -12.69 34.67
C ALA A 256 6.81 -13.38 34.91
N PRO A 257 5.73 -12.89 34.29
CA PRO A 257 4.38 -13.28 34.66
C PRO A 257 4.11 -14.78 34.44
N LYS A 258 3.59 -15.43 35.49
CA LYS A 258 3.19 -16.83 35.46
C LYS A 258 1.69 -16.91 35.76
N LEU A 259 0.90 -17.36 34.79
CA LEU A 259 -0.50 -17.70 35.00
C LEU A 259 -0.58 -19.10 35.62
N LEU A 260 -1.03 -19.20 36.86
CA LEU A 260 -1.51 -20.43 37.46
C LEU A 260 -3.03 -20.50 37.26
N PHE A 261 -3.58 -21.69 37.07
CA PHE A 261 -5.03 -21.92 36.98
C PHE A 261 -5.33 -23.39 37.30
N SER A 262 -6.59 -23.73 37.53
CA SER A 262 -7.04 -25.11 37.72
C SER A 262 -7.81 -25.60 36.50
N SER A 263 -7.63 -26.86 36.10
CA SER A 263 -8.37 -27.47 34.98
C SER A 263 -8.78 -28.91 35.28
N ASN A 264 -10.02 -29.28 34.94
CA ASN A 264 -10.54 -30.65 35.12
C ASN A 264 -10.21 -31.61 33.97
N ARG A 265 -9.24 -31.28 33.10
CA ARG A 265 -8.89 -32.07 31.91
C ARG A 265 -8.40 -33.51 32.16
N ASN A 266 -8.05 -33.84 33.41
CA ASN A 266 -7.69 -35.21 33.84
C ASN A 266 -8.85 -35.97 34.53
N GLY A 267 -10.01 -35.32 34.72
CA GLY A 267 -11.19 -35.85 35.41
C GLY A 267 -11.44 -35.21 36.78
N ASP A 268 -10.38 -34.67 37.40
CA ASP A 268 -10.32 -33.90 38.63
C ASP A 268 -9.60 -32.56 38.37
N TYR A 269 -9.89 -31.52 39.17
CA TYR A 269 -9.26 -30.21 38.98
C TYR A 269 -7.80 -30.23 39.44
N ASP A 270 -6.87 -30.10 38.49
CA ASP A 270 -5.42 -30.01 38.74
C ASP A 270 -4.90 -28.57 38.57
N ILE A 271 -3.88 -28.17 39.32
CA ILE A 271 -3.14 -26.91 39.09
C ILE A 271 -2.22 -27.02 37.88
N TYR A 272 -2.35 -26.07 36.97
CA TYR A 272 -1.47 -25.81 35.82
C TYR A 272 -0.72 -24.49 35.98
N ILE A 273 0.40 -24.33 35.26
CA ILE A 273 1.19 -23.10 35.16
C ILE A 273 1.62 -22.82 33.71
N ALA A 274 1.48 -21.57 33.26
CA ALA A 274 1.92 -21.10 31.95
C ALA A 274 2.65 -19.74 32.04
N ASP A 275 3.69 -19.55 31.24
CA ASP A 275 4.39 -18.28 31.12
C ASP A 275 3.60 -17.32 30.21
N ILE A 276 3.38 -16.07 30.65
CA ILE A 276 2.66 -15.04 29.89
C ILE A 276 3.42 -13.69 29.90
N GLU A 277 3.05 -12.77 29.01
CA GLU A 277 3.50 -11.38 28.98
C GLU A 277 2.30 -10.44 28.83
N PHE A 278 2.30 -9.31 29.56
CA PHE A 278 1.26 -8.29 29.48
C PHE A 278 1.66 -7.17 28.51
N ASP A 279 1.03 -7.14 27.34
CA ASP A 279 1.10 -5.98 26.44
C ASP A 279 -0.01 -5.00 26.77
N PHE A 280 0.27 -4.06 27.67
CA PHE A 280 -0.63 -2.97 28.03
C PHE A 280 -0.83 -1.94 26.88
N TYR A 281 0.01 -1.92 25.85
CA TYR A 281 -0.14 -1.00 24.72
C TYR A 281 -1.19 -1.53 23.72
N ASN A 282 -1.04 -2.78 23.30
CA ASN A 282 -1.97 -3.47 22.40
C ASN A 282 -3.19 -4.08 23.14
N GLN A 283 -3.18 -4.07 24.47
CA GLN A 283 -4.20 -4.67 25.35
C GLN A 283 -4.34 -6.18 25.10
N GLU A 284 -3.21 -6.89 25.19
CA GLU A 284 -3.10 -8.34 24.94
C GLU A 284 -2.27 -9.07 25.99
N ILE A 285 -2.60 -10.34 26.21
CA ILE A 285 -1.79 -11.25 27.00
C ILE A 285 -1.15 -12.25 26.04
N ILE A 286 0.17 -12.14 25.87
CA ILE A 286 0.94 -12.99 24.96
C ILE A 286 1.39 -14.22 25.74
N THR A 287 0.84 -15.39 25.41
CA THR A 287 1.27 -16.66 26.03
C THR A 287 2.64 -17.08 25.48
N LYS A 288 3.57 -17.42 26.37
CA LYS A 288 4.98 -17.71 26.06
C LYS A 288 5.36 -19.19 26.19
N SER A 289 4.63 -19.96 27.00
CA SER A 289 4.77 -21.41 27.09
C SER A 289 3.44 -22.11 26.94
N GLU A 290 3.49 -23.39 26.58
CA GLU A 290 2.38 -24.30 26.84
C GLU A 290 2.10 -24.39 28.35
N ALA A 291 0.85 -24.59 28.74
CA ALA A 291 0.47 -24.82 30.13
C ALA A 291 0.93 -26.19 30.64
N LYS A 292 1.67 -26.20 31.75
CA LYS A 292 2.26 -27.40 32.36
C LYS A 292 1.52 -27.78 33.63
N LEU A 293 1.25 -29.07 33.79
CA LEU A 293 0.71 -29.68 35.00
C LEU A 293 1.77 -29.66 36.12
N PHE A 294 1.42 -29.25 37.35
CA PHE A 294 2.27 -29.49 38.53
C PHE A 294 2.27 -30.97 38.92
N ASP A 295 3.35 -31.43 39.57
CA ASP A 295 3.54 -32.85 39.93
C ASP A 295 2.32 -33.45 40.65
N LYS A 296 1.71 -34.46 40.01
CA LYS A 296 0.50 -35.16 40.44
C LYS A 296 0.84 -36.53 41.02
N GLY A 297 0.36 -36.78 42.24
CA GLY A 297 0.49 -38.06 42.93
C GLY A 297 -0.84 -38.60 43.43
N LYS A 298 -0.81 -39.37 44.52
CA LYS A 298 -2.01 -39.96 45.13
C LYS A 298 -2.40 -39.21 46.39
N GLN A 299 -3.71 -39.00 46.60
CA GLN A 299 -4.17 -38.28 47.79
C GLN A 299 -3.92 -39.05 49.10
N TYR A 300 -3.66 -40.37 49.00
CA TYR A 300 -3.34 -41.24 50.14
C TYR A 300 -1.87 -41.69 50.18
N ASP A 301 -1.00 -41.02 49.41
CA ASP A 301 0.44 -41.06 49.68
C ASP A 301 0.74 -40.17 50.88
N PHE A 302 1.18 -40.79 51.99
CA PHE A 302 1.50 -40.09 53.24
C PHE A 302 3.01 -39.95 53.47
N GLU A 303 3.84 -40.39 52.53
CA GLU A 303 5.30 -40.27 52.56
C GLU A 303 5.74 -39.06 51.73
N ASN A 304 5.24 -38.94 50.49
CA ASN A 304 5.58 -37.84 49.59
C ASN A 304 4.58 -36.67 49.68
N VAL A 305 4.97 -35.51 49.13
CA VAL A 305 4.13 -34.30 49.05
C VAL A 305 3.90 -33.96 47.59
N TRP A 306 2.63 -33.94 47.19
CA TRP A 306 2.21 -33.63 45.82
C TRP A 306 1.32 -32.39 45.81
N VAL A 307 1.58 -31.45 44.89
CA VAL A 307 0.70 -30.29 44.68
C VAL A 307 -0.64 -30.81 44.18
N ASN A 308 -0.63 -31.63 43.13
CA ASN A 308 -1.79 -32.24 42.51
C ASN A 308 -1.98 -33.69 42.99
N THR A 309 -3.22 -34.14 43.11
CA THR A 309 -3.59 -35.47 43.63
C THR A 309 -4.82 -36.03 42.92
N GLU A 310 -5.42 -37.11 43.44
CA GLU A 310 -6.69 -37.69 42.97
C GLU A 310 -7.90 -36.91 43.57
N ALA A 311 -7.83 -35.57 43.59
CA ALA A 311 -8.70 -34.66 44.32
C ALA A 311 -8.82 -33.31 43.59
N ASN A 312 -9.72 -32.44 44.02
CA ASN A 312 -9.94 -31.14 43.39
C ASN A 312 -9.03 -30.08 44.02
N GLU A 313 -7.94 -29.77 43.34
CA GLU A 313 -7.04 -28.65 43.64
C GLU A 313 -7.51 -27.37 42.94
N ILE A 314 -7.97 -26.40 43.73
CA ILE A 314 -8.57 -25.15 43.23
C ILE A 314 -8.04 -23.92 43.98
N PHE A 315 -8.15 -22.75 43.37
CA PHE A 315 -7.66 -21.47 43.90
C PHE A 315 -6.16 -21.43 44.23
N PRO A 316 -5.28 -21.63 43.23
CA PRO A 316 -3.85 -21.37 43.39
C PRO A 316 -3.63 -19.90 43.79
N PHE A 317 -2.85 -19.67 44.83
CA PHE A 317 -2.47 -18.34 45.33
C PHE A 317 -0.99 -18.35 45.74
N VAL A 318 -0.16 -17.49 45.15
CA VAL A 318 1.26 -17.36 45.53
C VAL A 318 1.43 -16.08 46.33
N ALA A 319 2.03 -16.17 47.52
CA ALA A 319 2.15 -15.02 48.42
C ALA A 319 3.33 -14.09 48.07
N PHE A 320 3.12 -12.78 48.24
CA PHE A 320 4.13 -11.72 48.05
C PHE A 320 5.10 -11.63 49.25
N PRO A 321 6.35 -11.14 49.09
CA PRO A 321 6.97 -10.68 47.85
C PRO A 321 7.59 -11.83 47.05
N TYR A 322 7.64 -11.67 45.73
CA TYR A 322 8.13 -12.73 44.83
C TYR A 322 9.65 -12.74 44.66
N SER A 323 10.32 -11.62 44.95
CA SER A 323 11.75 -11.37 44.67
C SER A 323 12.76 -12.01 45.64
N ASN A 324 12.38 -13.05 46.38
CA ASN A 324 13.30 -13.83 47.22
C ASN A 324 14.42 -14.48 46.38
N GLN A 325 15.66 -14.41 46.86
CA GLN A 325 16.86 -14.95 46.18
C GLN A 325 16.83 -16.48 46.01
N ASN A 326 16.14 -17.18 46.91
CA ASN A 326 15.81 -18.59 46.71
C ASN A 326 14.58 -18.65 45.80
N ASN A 327 14.65 -19.45 44.73
CA ASN A 327 13.56 -19.64 43.76
C ASN A 327 12.26 -20.13 44.40
N SER A 328 12.34 -20.89 45.49
CA SER A 328 11.18 -21.44 46.20
C SER A 328 10.19 -20.35 46.61
N LYS A 329 8.95 -20.45 46.14
CA LYS A 329 7.79 -19.64 46.55
C LYS A 329 6.80 -20.53 47.29
N GLN A 330 5.93 -19.93 48.10
CA GLN A 330 4.86 -20.65 48.79
C GLN A 330 3.56 -20.53 47.99
N LEU A 331 3.10 -21.66 47.45
CA LEU A 331 1.82 -21.82 46.78
C LEU A 331 0.78 -22.31 47.79
N PHE A 332 -0.27 -21.53 47.96
CA PHE A 332 -1.47 -21.92 48.70
C PHE A 332 -2.55 -22.37 47.71
N LEU A 333 -3.37 -23.33 48.11
CA LEU A 333 -4.55 -23.77 47.35
C LEU A 333 -5.60 -24.36 48.30
N SER A 334 -6.85 -24.40 47.85
CA SER A 334 -7.93 -25.17 48.48
C SER A 334 -7.97 -26.58 47.87
N SER A 335 -8.08 -27.62 48.70
CA SER A 335 -8.20 -29.00 48.23
C SER A 335 -9.19 -29.81 49.07
N ASP A 336 -9.94 -30.70 48.39
CA ASP A 336 -10.84 -31.69 49.01
C ASP A 336 -10.19 -33.06 49.26
N ARG A 337 -8.86 -33.15 49.15
CA ARG A 337 -8.11 -34.36 49.51
C ARG A 337 -8.42 -34.82 50.92
N ASN A 338 -8.53 -36.15 51.08
CA ASN A 338 -8.73 -36.81 52.37
C ASN A 338 -10.04 -36.47 53.11
N ILE A 339 -11.13 -36.08 52.43
CA ILE A 339 -12.50 -36.08 53.01
C ILE A 339 -12.83 -37.44 53.66
N ILE A 340 -12.42 -38.54 53.02
CA ILE A 340 -12.68 -39.89 53.51
C ILE A 340 -11.52 -40.34 54.39
N GLU A 341 -11.79 -40.55 55.68
CA GLU A 341 -10.84 -41.05 56.68
C GLU A 341 -10.07 -42.29 56.19
N LYS A 342 -8.74 -42.23 56.13
CA LYS A 342 -7.88 -43.38 55.83
C LYS A 342 -6.83 -43.63 56.92
N PRO A 343 -6.48 -44.88 57.21
CA PRO A 343 -5.43 -45.19 58.17
C PRO A 343 -4.05 -44.87 57.61
N LYS A 344 -3.23 -44.14 58.38
CA LYS A 344 -1.83 -43.86 58.03
C LYS A 344 -0.95 -45.12 58.06
N ASN A 345 -1.33 -46.12 58.85
CA ASN A 345 -0.57 -47.35 59.05
C ASN A 345 -1.47 -48.59 59.04
N GLN A 346 -0.87 -49.79 58.95
CA GLN A 346 -1.60 -51.06 58.94
C GLN A 346 -2.39 -51.32 60.23
N LYS A 347 -2.00 -50.70 61.36
CA LYS A 347 -2.66 -50.86 62.67
C LYS A 347 -3.98 -50.09 62.78
N LYS A 348 -4.20 -49.07 61.93
CA LYS A 348 -5.36 -48.18 61.94
C LYS A 348 -5.57 -47.39 63.25
N ASP A 349 -4.52 -47.26 64.06
CA ASP A 349 -4.52 -46.45 65.29
C ASP A 349 -4.56 -44.93 65.00
N THR A 350 -4.13 -44.55 63.80
CA THR A 350 -4.02 -43.17 63.32
C THR A 350 -4.75 -43.03 61.98
N LEU A 351 -5.72 -42.12 61.91
CA LEU A 351 -6.49 -41.80 60.70
C LEU A 351 -6.10 -40.40 60.19
N VAL A 352 -5.85 -40.30 58.88
CA VAL A 352 -5.69 -39.03 58.17
C VAL A 352 -7.03 -38.61 57.60
N VAL A 353 -7.42 -37.36 57.84
CA VAL A 353 -8.66 -36.74 57.33
C VAL A 353 -8.48 -35.22 57.28
N ASN A 354 -9.09 -34.54 56.31
CA ASN A 354 -9.19 -33.08 56.32
C ASN A 354 -10.17 -32.60 57.42
N LYS A 355 -10.33 -31.28 57.57
CA LYS A 355 -11.15 -30.69 58.65
C LYS A 355 -12.55 -30.28 58.20
N GLY A 356 -12.65 -29.72 57.00
CA GLY A 356 -13.88 -29.29 56.35
C GLY A 356 -14.25 -30.14 55.14
N LYS A 357 -14.73 -29.51 54.07
CA LYS A 357 -14.87 -30.14 52.74
C LYS A 357 -13.69 -29.80 51.85
N PHE A 358 -13.39 -28.50 51.75
CA PHE A 358 -12.14 -27.99 51.20
C PHE A 358 -11.35 -27.38 52.37
N ASP A 359 -10.10 -27.78 52.48
CA ASP A 359 -9.12 -27.22 53.42
C ASP A 359 -8.06 -26.45 52.60
N ILE A 360 -7.44 -25.43 53.19
CA ILE A 360 -6.30 -24.73 52.59
C ILE A 360 -5.00 -25.47 52.92
N TYR A 361 -4.14 -25.63 51.91
CA TYR A 361 -2.83 -26.27 51.96
C TYR A 361 -1.72 -25.31 51.50
N ALA A 362 -0.47 -25.58 51.88
CA ALA A 362 0.69 -24.75 51.53
C ALA A 362 1.92 -25.57 51.07
N PHE A 363 2.32 -25.37 49.82
CA PHE A 363 3.39 -26.09 49.13
C PHE A 363 4.58 -25.18 48.82
N ASP A 364 5.79 -25.74 48.87
CA ASP A 364 7.00 -25.08 48.40
C ASP A 364 7.18 -25.44 46.91
N VAL A 365 7.22 -24.44 46.03
CA VAL A 365 7.30 -24.64 44.57
C VAL A 365 8.39 -23.77 43.95
N ASP A 366 9.13 -24.30 42.97
CA ASP A 366 10.07 -23.50 42.18
C ASP A 366 9.31 -22.69 41.13
N ILE A 367 9.19 -21.37 41.36
CA ILE A 367 8.64 -20.44 40.39
C ILE A 367 9.69 -19.37 40.12
N GLU A 368 10.35 -19.50 38.96
CA GLU A 368 11.40 -18.60 38.48
C GLU A 368 10.88 -17.18 38.19
N CYS A 369 10.80 -16.36 39.23
CA CYS A 369 10.46 -14.93 39.13
C CYS A 369 11.70 -14.06 38.96
N LYS A 370 12.59 -14.48 38.05
CA LYS A 370 13.79 -13.75 37.66
C LYS A 370 13.42 -12.77 36.55
N ILE A 371 13.96 -11.55 36.63
CA ILE A 371 13.98 -10.67 35.45
C ILE A 371 14.73 -11.44 34.36
N PRO A 372 14.15 -11.65 33.16
CA PRO A 372 14.89 -12.29 32.08
C PRO A 372 16.20 -11.52 31.84
N PRO A 373 17.33 -12.20 31.57
CA PRO A 373 18.60 -11.52 31.36
C PRO A 373 18.39 -10.42 30.31
N PRO A 374 18.84 -9.17 30.58
CA PRO A 374 18.43 -8.03 29.80
C PRO A 374 18.70 -8.31 28.32
N PRO A 375 17.72 -8.12 27.42
CA PRO A 375 17.94 -8.35 26.01
C PRO A 375 19.16 -7.54 25.57
N PRO A 376 20.01 -8.06 24.67
CA PRO A 376 21.19 -7.34 24.19
C PRO A 376 20.75 -5.94 23.78
N PRO A 377 21.44 -4.88 24.25
CA PRO A 377 20.88 -3.54 24.39
C PRO A 377 20.22 -3.13 23.07
N PRO A 378 18.93 -2.74 23.09
CA PRO A 378 18.12 -2.68 21.88
C PRO A 378 18.86 -1.84 20.84
N PRO A 379 19.04 -2.36 19.60
CA PRO A 379 19.81 -1.66 18.58
C PRO A 379 19.23 -0.26 18.45
N LYS A 380 20.09 0.77 18.60
CA LYS A 380 19.69 2.18 18.51
C LYS A 380 18.75 2.33 17.30
N PRO A 381 17.48 2.77 17.48
CA PRO A 381 16.43 2.49 16.53
C PRO A 381 16.85 2.91 15.12
N LYS A 382 17.02 1.93 14.23
CA LYS A 382 17.58 2.19 12.91
C LYS A 382 16.47 2.68 11.97
N ALA A 383 16.65 3.87 11.44
CA ALA A 383 15.87 4.35 10.32
C ALA A 383 16.59 3.91 9.04
N TYR A 384 16.00 2.97 8.29
CA TYR A 384 16.46 2.63 6.94
C TYR A 384 15.61 3.34 5.91
N LEU A 385 16.22 3.69 4.78
CA LEU A 385 15.55 4.24 3.62
C LEU A 385 15.83 3.37 2.41
N GLU A 386 14.82 2.63 1.95
CA GLU A 386 14.89 1.87 0.71
C GLU A 386 14.34 2.73 -0.43
N VAL A 387 15.23 3.10 -1.36
CA VAL A 387 14.89 3.90 -2.54
C VAL A 387 14.88 2.98 -3.76
N ARG A 388 13.76 2.96 -4.49
CA ARG A 388 13.66 2.29 -5.80
C ARG A 388 13.67 3.30 -6.95
N LEU A 389 14.47 3.00 -7.96
CA LEU A 389 14.62 3.72 -9.20
C LEU A 389 13.99 2.89 -10.33
N MET A 390 13.00 3.43 -11.04
CA MET A 390 12.31 2.69 -12.11
C MET A 390 11.84 3.61 -13.23
N ASP A 391 11.64 3.05 -14.43
CA ASP A 391 11.08 3.80 -15.55
C ASP A 391 9.54 3.90 -15.50
N THR A 392 8.94 4.69 -16.39
CA THR A 392 7.47 4.82 -16.51
C THR A 392 6.73 3.54 -16.93
N LEU A 393 7.44 2.46 -17.26
CA LEU A 393 6.93 1.13 -17.59
C LEU A 393 7.31 0.09 -16.51
N LEU A 394 7.86 0.54 -15.37
CA LEU A 394 8.32 -0.24 -14.22
C LEU A 394 9.58 -1.10 -14.47
N ASN A 395 10.33 -0.84 -15.54
CA ASN A 395 11.62 -1.49 -15.80
C ASN A 395 12.73 -0.90 -14.91
N ASP A 396 13.82 -1.66 -14.75
CA ASP A 396 15.07 -1.16 -14.17
C ASP A 396 15.72 -0.08 -15.04
N ILE A 397 16.32 0.90 -14.37
CA ILE A 397 17.06 1.99 -15.01
C ILE A 397 18.47 1.51 -15.39
N VAL A 398 18.88 1.75 -16.63
CA VAL A 398 20.25 1.48 -17.12
C VAL A 398 21.22 2.52 -16.55
N LEU A 399 22.40 2.09 -16.10
CA LEU A 399 23.37 2.91 -15.35
C LEU A 399 22.72 3.77 -14.25
N PRO A 400 21.97 3.16 -13.33
CA PRO A 400 21.16 3.85 -12.33
C PRO A 400 22.04 4.53 -11.29
N VAL A 401 21.55 5.65 -10.73
CA VAL A 401 22.19 6.29 -9.58
C VAL A 401 21.15 6.91 -8.65
N ILE A 402 21.33 6.65 -7.34
CA ILE A 402 20.59 7.27 -6.24
C ILE A 402 21.59 8.07 -5.40
N GLU A 403 21.25 9.29 -5.01
CA GLU A 403 21.98 10.10 -4.05
C GLU A 403 21.08 10.45 -2.87
N ILE A 404 21.59 10.29 -1.65
CA ILE A 404 21.01 10.88 -0.44
C ILE A 404 21.90 12.00 0.06
N ILE A 405 21.27 13.09 0.53
CA ILE A 405 21.91 14.26 1.12
C ILE A 405 21.34 14.45 2.54
N ASP A 406 22.20 14.43 3.56
CA ASP A 406 21.93 14.95 4.91
C ASP A 406 21.88 16.49 4.81
N ILE A 407 20.77 17.09 5.23
CA ILE A 407 20.50 18.53 5.03
C ILE A 407 21.19 19.42 6.07
N GLU A 408 21.56 18.87 7.22
CA GLU A 408 22.26 19.61 8.29
C GLU A 408 23.76 19.62 8.06
N THR A 409 24.34 18.48 7.63
CA THR A 409 25.79 18.36 7.39
C THR A 409 26.19 18.55 5.92
N ASN A 410 25.21 18.59 5.00
CA ASN A 410 25.41 18.56 3.54
C ASN A 410 26.25 17.35 3.05
N LYS A 411 26.35 16.30 3.87
CA LYS A 411 27.05 15.05 3.56
C LYS A 411 26.22 14.23 2.58
N LYS A 412 26.89 13.68 1.57
CA LYS A 412 26.28 12.89 0.50
C LYS A 412 26.68 11.42 0.59
N ALA A 413 25.78 10.53 0.21
CA ALA A 413 26.08 9.14 -0.13
C ALA A 413 25.39 8.75 -1.43
N THR A 414 26.08 7.97 -2.27
CA THR A 414 25.65 7.68 -3.65
C THR A 414 25.71 6.17 -3.91
N LEU A 415 24.67 5.61 -4.52
CA LEU A 415 24.57 4.19 -4.89
C LEU A 415 24.23 4.04 -6.37
N ASN A 416 25.07 3.31 -7.09
CA ASN A 416 24.89 3.06 -8.53
C ASN A 416 24.04 1.79 -8.76
N LYS A 417 22.79 1.79 -8.27
CA LYS A 417 21.85 0.64 -8.30
C LYS A 417 20.40 1.10 -8.50
N SER A 418 19.56 0.25 -9.10
CA SER A 418 18.11 0.49 -9.23
C SER A 418 17.38 0.41 -7.89
N THR A 419 17.90 -0.32 -6.91
CA THR A 419 17.41 -0.29 -5.53
C THR A 419 18.59 -0.08 -4.59
N GLY A 420 18.45 0.84 -3.64
CA GLY A 420 19.47 1.17 -2.65
C GLY A 420 18.87 1.39 -1.27
N THR A 421 19.41 0.70 -0.28
CA THR A 421 19.08 0.90 1.14
C THR A 421 20.15 1.77 1.78
N PHE A 422 19.73 2.84 2.44
CA PHE A 422 20.59 3.73 3.23
C PHE A 422 20.23 3.61 4.71
N GLU A 423 21.24 3.48 5.58
CA GLU A 423 21.05 3.67 7.02
C GLU A 423 21.08 5.17 7.34
N LEU A 424 20.02 5.68 7.96
CA LEU A 424 19.87 7.07 8.35
C LEU A 424 20.25 7.26 9.81
N GLU A 425 21.05 8.30 10.09
CA GLU A 425 21.23 8.81 11.45
C GLU A 425 19.90 9.46 11.91
N LEU A 426 19.48 9.17 13.15
CA LEU A 426 18.26 9.70 13.77
C LEU A 426 18.33 11.20 14.06
N ASN A 427 17.17 11.84 14.25
CA ASN A 427 17.01 13.26 14.53
C ASN A 427 17.68 14.16 13.48
N LYS A 428 17.51 13.77 12.21
CA LYS A 428 18.00 14.46 11.03
C LYS A 428 17.00 14.55 9.90
N GLU A 429 17.26 15.47 8.97
CA GLU A 429 16.52 15.61 7.72
C GLU A 429 17.34 15.24 6.46
N TYR A 430 16.72 14.51 5.53
CA TYR A 430 17.35 14.04 4.30
C TYR A 430 16.60 14.47 3.03
N LYS A 431 17.33 14.57 1.93
CA LYS A 431 16.77 14.60 0.57
C LYS A 431 17.34 13.46 -0.25
N VAL A 432 16.50 12.86 -1.10
CA VAL A 432 16.86 11.81 -2.05
C VAL A 432 16.66 12.32 -3.47
N ASN A 433 17.73 12.24 -4.25
CA ASN A 433 17.71 12.44 -5.69
C ASN A 433 18.00 11.11 -6.40
N GLY A 434 17.45 10.93 -7.58
CA GLY A 434 17.73 9.79 -8.43
C GLY A 434 17.93 10.18 -9.88
N GLY A 435 18.48 9.26 -10.67
CA GLY A 435 18.78 9.50 -12.07
C GLY A 435 19.64 8.41 -12.69
N SER A 436 20.31 8.75 -13.78
CA SER A 436 21.13 7.80 -14.53
C SER A 436 22.40 8.45 -15.05
N PHE A 437 23.49 7.69 -15.11
CA PHE A 437 24.71 8.07 -15.82
C PHE A 437 24.68 7.66 -17.31
N LEU A 438 23.56 7.12 -17.80
CA LEU A 438 23.34 6.83 -19.22
C LEU A 438 23.29 8.13 -20.02
N ASN A 439 24.40 8.41 -20.70
CA ASN A 439 24.52 9.47 -21.70
C ASN A 439 25.51 9.03 -22.79
N TYR A 440 25.19 7.93 -23.48
CA TYR A 440 26.00 7.44 -24.60
C TYR A 440 25.14 6.86 -25.72
N PHE A 441 25.63 7.00 -26.95
CA PHE A 441 24.96 6.50 -28.16
C PHE A 441 25.76 5.34 -28.73
N ASP A 442 25.32 4.12 -28.44
CA ASP A 442 25.98 2.90 -28.90
C ASP A 442 25.27 2.29 -30.11
N CYS A 443 25.89 2.45 -31.28
CA CYS A 443 25.43 1.85 -32.52
C CYS A 443 25.70 0.35 -32.62
N GLU A 444 26.62 -0.21 -31.83
CA GLU A 444 26.98 -1.63 -31.86
C GLU A 444 26.09 -2.47 -30.92
N ASN A 445 25.32 -1.81 -30.05
CA ASN A 445 24.28 -2.39 -29.20
C ASN A 445 23.41 -3.42 -29.97
N PRO A 446 23.26 -4.67 -29.50
CA PRO A 446 22.51 -5.70 -30.23
C PRO A 446 21.00 -5.44 -30.28
N ASN A 447 20.46 -4.58 -29.41
CA ASN A 447 19.04 -4.27 -29.37
C ASN A 447 18.63 -3.33 -30.52
N HIS A 448 17.46 -3.59 -31.10
CA HIS A 448 16.88 -2.74 -32.14
C HIS A 448 16.52 -1.35 -31.60
N CYS A 449 16.03 -1.30 -30.37
CA CYS A 449 15.75 -0.06 -29.65
C CYS A 449 16.47 -0.09 -28.30
N PHE A 450 17.07 1.03 -27.90
CA PHE A 450 17.78 1.17 -26.63
C PHE A 450 17.57 2.58 -26.04
N PRO A 451 17.60 2.74 -24.70
CA PRO A 451 17.56 4.07 -24.09
C PRO A 451 18.86 4.83 -24.41
N LEU A 452 18.75 6.12 -24.70
CA LEU A 452 19.86 7.04 -24.93
C LEU A 452 20.33 7.71 -23.63
N TYR A 453 19.33 8.10 -22.84
CA TYR A 453 19.40 8.83 -21.59
C TYR A 453 17.99 8.85 -20.98
N TYR A 454 17.86 9.36 -19.75
CA TYR A 454 16.58 9.48 -19.06
C TYR A 454 16.15 10.93 -18.88
N LYS A 455 14.85 11.16 -18.77
CA LYS A 455 14.22 12.45 -18.44
C LYS A 455 13.45 12.33 -17.13
N GLY A 456 13.23 13.45 -16.45
CA GLY A 456 12.43 13.48 -15.24
C GLY A 456 11.80 14.85 -15.01
N THR A 457 10.63 14.85 -14.37
CA THR A 457 9.94 16.07 -13.98
C THR A 457 10.37 16.45 -12.58
N ASN A 458 11.07 17.57 -12.43
CA ASN A 458 11.25 18.15 -11.11
C ASN A 458 9.96 18.88 -10.68
N TYR A 459 9.59 18.72 -9.42
CA TYR A 459 8.37 19.27 -8.86
C TYR A 459 8.70 20.37 -7.84
N LYS A 460 8.07 21.54 -7.98
CA LYS A 460 8.12 22.60 -6.96
C LYS A 460 6.80 22.67 -6.22
N ALA A 461 6.76 22.05 -5.04
CA ALA A 461 5.79 22.42 -4.02
C ALA A 461 6.01 23.91 -3.66
N GLN A 462 5.00 24.74 -3.87
CA GLN A 462 5.02 26.13 -3.45
C GLN A 462 4.25 26.22 -2.13
N ALA A 463 4.92 26.68 -1.06
CA ALA A 463 4.36 26.69 0.28
C ALA A 463 2.98 27.37 0.30
N PRO A 464 1.95 26.78 0.96
CA PRO A 464 0.61 27.34 1.00
C PRO A 464 0.61 28.80 1.44
N LYS A 465 -0.16 29.65 0.73
CA LYS A 465 -0.40 31.02 1.18
C LYS A 465 -1.33 30.99 2.40
N ILE A 466 -0.73 30.89 3.58
CA ILE A 466 -1.45 30.73 4.85
C ILE A 466 -2.42 31.91 5.02
N THR A 467 -3.73 31.63 4.94
CA THR A 467 -4.76 32.67 4.93
C THR A 467 -5.45 32.72 6.31
N PRO A 468 -5.22 33.77 7.12
CA PRO A 468 -5.82 33.87 8.45
C PRO A 468 -7.31 34.19 8.38
N ARG A 469 -8.15 33.30 8.91
CA ARG A 469 -9.58 33.51 9.12
C ARG A 469 -9.86 33.79 10.60
N LYS A 470 -10.24 35.03 10.90
CA LYS A 470 -10.61 35.48 12.25
C LYS A 470 -12.08 35.14 12.53
N VAL A 471 -12.32 34.10 13.34
CA VAL A 471 -13.67 33.72 13.81
C VAL A 471 -13.93 34.41 15.14
N LYS A 472 -14.98 35.26 15.18
CA LYS A 472 -15.42 35.92 16.41
C LYS A 472 -16.49 35.07 17.11
N VAL A 473 -16.26 34.81 18.40
CA VAL A 473 -17.20 34.14 19.32
C VAL A 473 -17.37 35.04 20.55
N GLU A 474 -18.37 34.84 21.41
CA GLU A 474 -18.67 35.79 22.50
C GLU A 474 -19.26 35.10 23.74
N TYR A 475 -18.58 35.18 24.89
CA TYR A 475 -18.99 34.60 26.19
C TYR A 475 -18.46 35.45 27.38
N ASP A 476 -18.91 35.17 28.61
CA ASP A 476 -18.73 36.05 29.78
C ASP A 476 -17.66 35.57 30.79
N THR A 477 -16.97 36.53 31.46
CA THR A 477 -16.11 36.33 32.66
C THR A 477 -15.72 37.69 33.26
N ILE A 478 -15.29 37.75 34.54
CA ILE A 478 -14.98 39.00 35.25
C ILE A 478 -13.61 39.61 34.90
N ILE A 479 -13.34 40.72 35.59
CA ILE A 479 -12.08 41.46 35.66
C ILE A 479 -11.34 41.05 36.95
N ASN A 480 -10.21 40.35 36.84
CA ASN A 480 -8.91 40.94 37.20
C ASN A 480 -7.74 40.08 36.65
N PRO A 481 -7.64 39.89 35.31
CA PRO A 481 -7.07 38.66 34.79
C PRO A 481 -5.75 38.85 34.04
N THR A 482 -4.75 38.04 34.37
CA THR A 482 -3.52 37.88 33.58
C THR A 482 -3.87 37.30 32.20
N LEU A 483 -3.33 37.88 31.12
CA LEU A 483 -3.44 37.31 29.77
C LEU A 483 -2.57 36.06 29.67
N ILE A 484 -3.19 34.91 29.42
CA ILE A 484 -2.49 33.68 29.07
C ILE A 484 -2.76 33.36 27.60
N VAL A 485 -1.67 33.18 26.83
CA VAL A 485 -1.70 32.78 25.41
C VAL A 485 -1.21 31.35 25.31
N LYS A 486 -2.04 30.44 24.80
CA LYS A 486 -1.67 29.06 24.48
C LYS A 486 -1.92 28.77 23.00
N TYR A 487 -1.04 28.02 22.37
CA TYR A 487 -1.21 27.52 21.01
C TYR A 487 -1.47 26.01 21.10
N ASP A 488 -2.63 25.56 20.62
CA ASP A 488 -2.96 24.15 20.46
C ASP A 488 -3.04 23.81 18.96
N THR A 489 -2.05 23.11 18.43
CA THR A 489 -2.04 22.67 17.02
C THR A 489 -2.74 21.33 16.87
N THR A 490 -3.77 21.28 16.01
CA THR A 490 -4.54 20.05 15.75
C THR A 490 -4.46 19.66 14.28
N TYR A 491 -3.97 18.47 13.96
CA TYR A 491 -3.98 17.95 12.60
C TYR A 491 -5.26 17.18 12.31
N LYS A 492 -5.97 17.52 11.23
CA LYS A 492 -7.19 16.84 10.78
C LYS A 492 -7.05 16.41 9.32
N LYS A 493 -7.21 15.11 9.04
CA LYS A 493 -7.32 14.59 7.67
C LYS A 493 -8.76 14.82 7.17
N GLU A 494 -8.89 15.46 6.02
CA GLU A 494 -10.18 15.66 5.32
C GLU A 494 -10.02 15.30 3.83
N ILE A 495 -11.00 14.61 3.25
CA ILE A 495 -11.00 14.28 1.82
C ILE A 495 -11.73 15.39 1.07
N VAL A 496 -11.06 16.01 0.08
CA VAL A 496 -11.58 17.17 -0.66
C VAL A 496 -11.73 16.82 -2.14
N ILE A 497 -12.86 17.20 -2.74
CA ILE A 497 -13.12 17.09 -4.18
C ILE A 497 -12.46 18.26 -4.89
N VAL A 498 -11.46 17.99 -5.74
CA VAL A 498 -10.81 19.01 -6.57
C VAL A 498 -11.52 19.14 -7.91
N SER A 499 -12.20 20.26 -8.16
CA SER A 499 -12.78 20.55 -9.48
C SER A 499 -11.73 21.07 -10.47
N LYS A 500 -11.85 20.64 -11.73
CA LYS A 500 -10.89 20.93 -12.81
C LYS A 500 -10.76 22.42 -13.12
N GLU A 501 -11.80 23.20 -12.84
CA GLU A 501 -11.90 24.65 -13.00
C GLU A 501 -10.89 25.44 -12.14
N ASN A 502 -10.42 24.87 -11.03
CA ASN A 502 -9.42 25.51 -10.16
C ASN A 502 -7.97 25.32 -10.65
N ILE A 503 -7.74 24.60 -11.75
CA ILE A 503 -6.40 24.35 -12.31
C ILE A 503 -6.10 25.41 -13.38
N VAL A 504 -5.41 26.47 -12.99
CA VAL A 504 -5.00 27.55 -13.90
C VAL A 504 -3.76 27.15 -14.73
N ASP A 505 -3.97 26.40 -15.81
CA ASP A 505 -2.92 26.08 -16.81
C ASP A 505 -2.52 27.33 -17.61
N LYS A 506 -1.64 28.14 -17.02
CA LYS A 506 -1.12 29.36 -17.66
C LYS A 506 0.13 29.05 -18.50
N LYS A 507 -0.09 28.50 -19.70
CA LYS A 507 0.96 28.28 -20.72
C LYS A 507 1.63 29.59 -21.14
N THR A 508 2.82 29.85 -20.62
CA THR A 508 3.69 30.95 -21.04
C THR A 508 4.59 30.50 -22.19
N THR A 509 4.14 30.67 -23.43
CA THR A 509 4.90 30.34 -24.63
C THR A 509 6.01 31.37 -24.87
N TYR A 510 7.26 31.07 -24.50
CA TYR A 510 8.42 31.93 -24.77
C TYR A 510 8.82 31.91 -26.24
N GLY A 511 8.09 32.66 -27.07
CA GLY A 511 8.47 32.94 -28.46
C GLY A 511 9.67 33.90 -28.50
N LYS A 512 10.86 33.37 -28.81
CA LYS A 512 12.08 34.17 -28.99
C LYS A 512 11.95 35.03 -30.27
N LYS A 513 11.66 36.32 -30.11
CA LYS A 513 11.83 37.34 -31.16
C LYS A 513 13.05 38.21 -30.87
N ILE A 514 13.66 38.70 -31.95
CA ILE A 514 14.92 39.46 -31.96
C ILE A 514 14.59 40.87 -32.45
N GLN A 515 15.06 41.90 -31.70
CA GLN A 515 15.16 43.31 -32.11
C GLN A 515 13.82 44.02 -32.47
N ASP A 516 13.68 45.35 -32.45
CA ASP A 516 14.62 46.44 -32.08
C ASP A 516 13.84 47.69 -31.60
N SER A 517 14.49 48.51 -30.77
CA SER A 517 14.24 49.96 -30.59
C SER A 517 12.91 50.51 -30.00
N LEU A 518 13.02 51.75 -29.52
CA LEU A 518 11.99 52.76 -29.21
C LEU A 518 11.11 52.59 -27.95
N GLU A 519 10.88 53.75 -27.32
CA GLU A 519 10.13 53.95 -26.08
C GLU A 519 8.62 54.01 -26.34
N GLN A 520 7.80 53.57 -25.38
CA GLN A 520 6.57 54.29 -25.02
C GLN A 520 5.96 53.80 -23.69
N ASN A 521 5.26 54.71 -23.01
CA ASN A 521 4.53 54.44 -21.78
C ASN A 521 3.29 53.58 -22.06
N ILE A 522 2.99 52.61 -21.20
CA ILE A 522 1.74 51.84 -21.25
C ILE A 522 0.78 52.39 -20.20
N THR A 523 -0.21 53.18 -20.64
CA THR A 523 -1.35 53.59 -19.84
C THR A 523 -2.26 52.39 -19.54
N GLN A 524 -2.64 52.22 -18.28
CA GLN A 524 -3.58 51.17 -17.87
C GLN A 524 -5.01 51.56 -18.25
N PHE A 525 -5.67 50.75 -19.08
CA PHE A 525 -7.10 50.87 -19.39
C PHE A 525 -7.90 49.77 -18.68
N GLU A 526 -8.74 50.15 -17.73
CA GLU A 526 -9.83 49.30 -17.24
C GLU A 526 -11.10 49.55 -18.07
N THR A 527 -11.95 48.54 -18.23
CA THR A 527 -13.24 48.69 -18.93
C THR A 527 -14.35 47.99 -18.16
N THR A 528 -14.90 48.70 -17.19
CA THR A 528 -15.96 48.20 -16.30
C THR A 528 -17.31 48.14 -17.04
N LYS A 529 -17.97 46.98 -17.04
CA LYS A 529 -19.38 46.84 -17.42
C LYS A 529 -20.22 46.46 -16.19
N ASN A 530 -20.87 47.46 -15.62
CA ASN A 530 -21.89 47.27 -14.58
C ASN A 530 -23.22 46.82 -15.21
N PHE A 531 -23.93 45.92 -14.54
CA PHE A 531 -25.35 45.67 -14.76
C PHE A 531 -26.10 45.83 -13.44
N ASN A 532 -27.18 46.63 -13.46
CA ASN A 532 -27.93 46.99 -12.25
C ASN A 532 -28.95 45.92 -11.85
N ILE A 533 -29.13 45.74 -10.54
CA ILE A 533 -30.17 44.88 -9.96
C ILE A 533 -31.48 45.67 -9.85
N ILE A 534 -32.58 45.08 -10.33
CA ILE A 534 -33.96 45.56 -10.10
C ILE A 534 -34.64 44.62 -9.09
N LYS A 535 -35.55 45.15 -8.27
CA LYS A 535 -36.08 44.50 -7.05
C LYS A 535 -37.61 44.35 -7.03
N CYS A 536 -38.06 43.37 -6.22
CA CYS A 536 -39.40 43.16 -5.64
C CYS A 536 -40.50 42.56 -6.54
N PRO A 537 -41.59 41.97 -5.96
CA PRO A 537 -41.88 41.63 -4.54
C PRO A 537 -42.20 40.11 -4.30
N PRO A 538 -42.55 39.67 -3.06
CA PRO A 538 -42.82 38.25 -2.71
C PRO A 538 -44.32 37.90 -2.45
N ARG A 539 -44.59 36.62 -2.08
CA ARG A 539 -45.88 35.94 -1.70
C ARG A 539 -46.70 35.37 -2.89
N GLU A 540 -47.45 34.25 -2.80
CA GLU A 540 -47.67 33.25 -1.71
C GLU A 540 -48.21 31.87 -2.22
N GLN A 541 -48.00 30.81 -1.41
CA GLN A 541 -48.85 29.59 -1.20
C GLN A 541 -49.14 28.49 -2.27
N ILE A 542 -49.52 27.30 -1.74
CA ILE A 542 -50.24 26.13 -2.34
C ILE A 542 -49.42 25.30 -3.37
N GLU A 543 -48.98 24.06 -3.07
CA GLU A 543 -49.71 22.76 -3.05
C GLU A 543 -50.25 22.29 -4.43
N SER A 544 -50.28 21.01 -4.82
CA SER A 544 -49.61 19.76 -4.38
C SER A 544 -49.81 18.67 -5.49
N ILE A 545 -49.59 17.36 -5.21
CA ILE A 545 -49.88 16.18 -6.10
C ILE A 545 -48.97 16.05 -7.34
N LYS A 546 -48.02 15.10 -7.44
CA LYS A 546 -48.06 13.62 -7.64
C LYS A 546 -48.43 13.12 -9.07
N LYS A 547 -47.46 12.42 -9.68
CA LYS A 547 -47.51 11.29 -10.65
C LYS A 547 -48.65 11.19 -11.69
N ILE A 548 -48.28 10.89 -12.94
CA ILE A 548 -48.60 9.59 -13.59
C ILE A 548 -47.66 9.31 -14.80
N GLU A 549 -47.45 8.03 -15.10
CA GLU A 549 -46.64 7.50 -16.23
C GLU A 549 -47.47 7.47 -17.56
N THR A 550 -47.06 7.10 -18.79
CA THR A 550 -45.90 6.33 -19.33
C THR A 550 -45.74 6.53 -20.87
N THR A 551 -44.59 6.13 -21.44
CA THR A 551 -44.34 5.62 -22.83
C THR A 551 -44.56 6.45 -24.12
N LYS A 552 -43.41 6.75 -24.77
CA LYS A 552 -43.01 6.42 -26.17
C LYS A 552 -43.96 6.62 -27.37
N LYS A 553 -43.47 7.38 -28.37
CA LYS A 553 -43.03 6.79 -29.67
C LYS A 553 -41.90 7.61 -30.35
N GLN A 554 -41.30 7.06 -31.41
CA GLN A 554 -40.08 7.54 -32.07
C GLN A 554 -40.33 8.59 -33.16
N ILE A 555 -39.34 9.46 -33.41
CA ILE A 555 -38.78 9.74 -34.75
C ILE A 555 -37.25 9.64 -34.63
N GLU A 556 -36.57 9.26 -35.71
CA GLU A 556 -35.13 9.02 -35.77
C GLU A 556 -34.35 10.22 -36.32
N THR A 557 -33.13 10.41 -35.83
CA THR A 557 -32.00 10.89 -36.66
C THR A 557 -30.73 10.13 -36.25
N LEU A 558 -29.96 9.70 -37.24
CA LEU A 558 -28.58 9.25 -37.01
C LEU A 558 -27.69 10.48 -36.85
N ASP A 559 -26.84 10.47 -35.83
CA ASP A 559 -25.47 10.94 -36.00
C ASP A 559 -24.53 10.11 -35.13
N SER A 560 -23.41 9.65 -35.70
CA SER A 560 -22.58 8.59 -35.09
C SER A 560 -21.14 9.01 -34.82
N THR A 561 -20.97 10.22 -34.28
CA THR A 561 -19.73 10.63 -33.62
C THR A 561 -19.76 10.20 -32.16
N GLN A 562 -19.14 9.06 -31.84
CA GLN A 562 -18.80 8.73 -30.46
C GLN A 562 -17.68 9.65 -29.96
N GLU A 563 -18.06 10.83 -29.46
CA GLU A 563 -17.26 11.45 -28.40
C GLU A 563 -17.30 10.52 -27.19
N ILE A 564 -16.18 9.88 -26.88
CA ILE A 564 -15.99 9.21 -25.60
C ILE A 564 -15.86 10.32 -24.55
N SER A 565 -16.98 10.73 -23.98
CA SER A 565 -17.01 11.57 -22.79
C SER A 565 -16.36 10.81 -21.64
N ILE A 566 -15.05 11.00 -21.48
CA ILE A 566 -14.34 10.59 -20.27
C ILE A 566 -14.88 11.47 -19.14
N GLU A 567 -15.91 10.99 -18.46
CA GLU A 567 -16.33 11.51 -17.16
C GLU A 567 -15.13 11.43 -16.21
N SER A 568 -14.42 12.55 -16.08
CA SER A 568 -13.30 12.66 -15.17
C SER A 568 -13.85 12.61 -13.75
N LYS A 569 -13.89 11.39 -13.18
CA LYS A 569 -14.26 11.15 -11.78
C LYS A 569 -13.56 12.18 -10.89
N PRO A 570 -14.28 12.77 -9.91
CA PRO A 570 -13.69 13.77 -9.03
C PRO A 570 -12.46 13.20 -8.34
N ILE A 571 -11.33 13.90 -8.47
CA ILE A 571 -10.10 13.51 -7.77
C ILE A 571 -10.31 13.83 -6.29
N LEU A 572 -10.44 12.76 -5.50
CA LEU A 572 -10.51 12.81 -4.04
C LEU A 572 -9.08 12.93 -3.50
N ALA A 573 -8.71 14.13 -3.06
CA ALA A 573 -7.42 14.37 -2.41
C ALA A 573 -7.57 14.24 -0.89
N GLU A 574 -6.74 13.41 -0.25
CA GLU A 574 -6.59 13.45 1.21
C GLU A 574 -5.73 14.67 1.59
N VAL A 575 -6.32 15.63 2.29
CA VAL A 575 -5.65 16.86 2.73
C VAL A 575 -5.43 16.78 4.24
N VAL A 576 -4.17 16.90 4.67
CA VAL A 576 -3.83 17.10 6.08
C VAL A 576 -3.98 18.58 6.40
N LYS A 577 -5.09 18.94 7.05
CA LYS A 577 -5.36 20.28 7.53
C LYS A 577 -4.71 20.49 8.89
N GLU A 578 -3.71 21.38 8.95
CA GLU A 578 -3.13 21.83 10.21
C GLU A 578 -3.95 23.00 10.78
N VAL A 579 -4.57 22.80 11.95
CA VAL A 579 -5.37 23.81 12.63
C VAL A 579 -4.61 24.31 13.85
N ILE A 580 -3.76 25.32 13.65
CA ILE A 580 -3.10 26.04 14.75
C ILE A 580 -4.16 26.90 15.46
N THR A 581 -4.59 26.47 16.64
CA THR A 581 -5.60 27.16 17.44
C THR A 581 -4.92 28.04 18.49
N LYS A 582 -4.73 29.33 18.19
CA LYS A 582 -4.34 30.31 19.19
C LYS A 582 -5.52 30.54 20.15
N ARG A 583 -5.33 30.24 21.43
CA ARG A 583 -6.29 30.44 22.52
C ARG A 583 -5.73 31.50 23.47
N GLU A 584 -6.52 32.55 23.70
CA GLU A 584 -6.21 33.62 24.64
C GLU A 584 -7.33 33.66 25.69
N TRP A 585 -6.99 33.58 26.98
CA TRP A 585 -7.98 33.70 28.04
C TRP A 585 -7.43 34.33 29.32
N TYR A 586 -8.33 34.43 30.30
CA TYR A 586 -8.33 35.39 31.39
C TYR A 586 -9.10 34.78 32.58
N GLU A 587 -8.55 34.73 33.79
CA GLU A 587 -9.20 34.08 34.95
C GLU A 587 -9.93 35.04 35.91
N GLY A 588 -11.11 34.60 36.39
CA GLY A 588 -11.89 35.25 37.46
C GLY A 588 -13.38 35.45 37.14
N GLY A 589 -14.25 35.04 38.07
CA GLY A 589 -15.65 35.47 38.30
C GLY A 589 -16.68 35.57 37.14
N LYS A 590 -17.85 36.13 37.48
CA LYS A 590 -19.02 36.45 36.63
C LYS A 590 -19.15 37.98 36.55
N THR A 591 -19.62 38.70 35.54
CA THR A 591 -20.07 38.60 34.12
C THR A 591 -20.46 40.07 33.79
N ILE A 592 -20.45 40.70 32.61
CA ILE A 592 -20.65 40.43 31.16
C ILE A 592 -19.76 41.50 30.46
N LYS A 593 -19.08 41.39 29.30
CA LYS A 593 -19.05 40.45 28.15
C LYS A 593 -17.62 40.39 27.56
N LYS A 594 -17.26 39.38 26.75
CA LYS A 594 -16.00 39.37 25.97
C LYS A 594 -16.14 38.75 24.58
N PHE A 595 -15.40 39.33 23.61
CA PHE A 595 -15.20 38.75 22.27
C PHE A 595 -13.94 37.87 22.23
N TYR A 596 -14.01 36.75 21.51
CA TYR A 596 -12.89 35.91 21.11
C TYR A 596 -12.45 36.30 19.68
N GLU A 597 -11.17 36.11 19.33
CA GLU A 597 -10.71 36.24 17.93
C GLU A 597 -9.84 35.05 17.53
N ILE A 598 -10.51 33.93 17.19
CA ILE A 598 -9.82 32.70 16.79
C ILE A 598 -9.26 32.92 15.38
N THR A 599 -7.96 33.17 15.27
CA THR A 599 -7.29 33.20 13.96
C THR A 599 -6.99 31.77 13.52
N VAL A 600 -7.92 31.19 12.76
CA VAL A 600 -7.76 29.89 12.11
C VAL A 600 -6.90 30.08 10.86
N TYR A 601 -5.83 29.30 10.75
CA TYR A 601 -5.02 29.24 9.54
C TYR A 601 -5.47 28.05 8.70
N ASP A 602 -6.03 28.29 7.51
CA ASP A 602 -6.35 27.22 6.55
C ASP A 602 -5.15 26.95 5.65
N THR A 603 -4.35 25.92 5.94
CA THR A 603 -3.27 25.42 5.06
C THR A 603 -3.86 24.60 3.91
N VAL A 604 -4.22 25.28 2.81
CA VAL A 604 -4.62 24.62 1.56
C VAL A 604 -3.38 24.05 0.87
N TYR A 605 -3.24 22.73 0.87
CA TYR A 605 -2.20 22.05 0.09
C TYR A 605 -2.45 22.28 -1.41
N LEU A 606 -1.60 23.09 -2.04
CA LEU A 606 -1.58 23.23 -3.49
C LEU A 606 -0.83 22.04 -4.09
N PRO A 607 -1.36 21.38 -5.14
CA PRO A 607 -0.63 20.32 -5.82
C PRO A 607 0.72 20.86 -6.35
N PRO A 608 1.79 20.05 -6.31
CA PRO A 608 3.11 20.50 -6.71
C PRO A 608 3.10 20.97 -8.17
N LYS A 609 3.66 22.14 -8.44
CA LYS A 609 3.69 22.68 -9.80
C LYS A 609 4.79 21.98 -10.59
N GLU A 610 4.41 21.41 -11.73
CA GLU A 610 5.34 20.84 -12.69
C GLU A 610 6.30 21.94 -13.21
N ILE A 611 7.59 21.66 -13.09
CA ILE A 611 8.67 22.38 -13.76
C ILE A 611 8.86 21.70 -15.14
N PRO A 612 9.34 22.40 -16.19
CA PRO A 612 9.79 21.74 -17.41
C PRO A 612 10.64 20.49 -17.16
N ILE A 613 10.44 19.48 -18.02
CA ILE A 613 11.09 18.17 -17.94
C ILE A 613 12.60 18.32 -18.15
N ASP A 614 13.37 18.00 -17.11
CA ASP A 614 14.83 18.04 -17.15
C ASP A 614 15.40 16.79 -17.83
N THR A 615 16.58 16.95 -18.43
CA THR A 615 17.37 15.83 -18.98
C THR A 615 18.34 15.34 -17.91
N VAL A 616 18.30 14.04 -17.61
CA VAL A 616 18.84 13.48 -16.37
C VAL A 616 20.22 12.88 -16.63
N TYR A 617 21.25 13.58 -16.15
CA TYR A 617 22.62 13.11 -16.10
C TYR A 617 23.11 13.16 -14.65
N GLY A 618 23.28 11.97 -14.05
CA GLY A 618 23.47 11.84 -12.61
C GLY A 618 22.17 11.96 -11.80
N PRO A 619 22.25 11.94 -10.45
CA PRO A 619 21.09 11.91 -9.57
C PRO A 619 20.54 13.31 -9.33
N ILE A 620 19.66 13.80 -10.23
CA ILE A 620 19.14 15.17 -10.22
C ILE A 620 17.61 15.31 -10.10
N ILE A 621 16.88 14.20 -10.00
CA ILE A 621 15.40 14.20 -9.87
C ILE A 621 15.01 13.84 -8.45
N SER A 622 14.28 14.72 -7.77
CA SER A 622 13.76 14.47 -6.42
C SER A 622 12.83 13.25 -6.37
N SER A 623 12.93 12.47 -5.29
CA SER A 623 12.08 11.29 -5.04
C SER A 623 10.61 11.59 -4.68
N SER A 624 9.82 10.53 -4.58
CA SER A 624 8.39 10.56 -4.23
C SER A 624 8.10 11.11 -2.83
N LYS A 625 9.08 11.10 -1.91
CA LYS A 625 9.02 11.84 -0.64
C LYS A 625 9.75 13.17 -0.68
N THR A 626 10.88 13.26 -1.39
CA THR A 626 11.71 14.49 -1.46
C THR A 626 11.04 15.65 -2.19
N HIS A 627 10.07 15.38 -3.08
CA HIS A 627 9.29 16.46 -3.70
C HIS A 627 8.17 17.03 -2.80
N LEU A 628 7.78 16.31 -1.74
CA LEU A 628 6.79 16.75 -0.75
C LEU A 628 7.44 17.56 0.39
N GLY A 629 8.71 17.27 0.69
CA GLY A 629 9.48 17.90 1.75
C GLY A 629 10.81 17.19 1.98
N THR A 630 11.37 17.31 3.17
CA THR A 630 12.49 16.49 3.64
C THR A 630 12.00 15.19 4.28
N ILE A 631 12.83 14.14 4.22
CA ILE A 631 12.60 12.90 4.96
C ILE A 631 13.18 13.11 6.37
N SER A 632 12.30 13.39 7.33
CA SER A 632 12.68 13.72 8.71
C SER A 632 12.62 12.48 9.61
N THR A 633 13.67 12.25 10.40
CA THR A 633 13.81 11.10 11.32
C THR A 633 13.55 11.44 12.78
N HIS A 634 13.15 12.68 13.07
CA HIS A 634 12.98 13.25 14.42
C HIS A 634 11.96 12.56 15.35
N ASN A 635 11.01 11.80 14.79
CA ASN A 635 9.97 11.10 15.55
C ASN A 635 10.08 9.57 15.49
N ILE A 636 11.24 9.04 15.07
CA ILE A 636 11.47 7.60 14.93
C ILE A 636 11.94 7.02 16.27
N ASN A 637 11.03 6.32 16.96
CA ASN A 637 11.25 5.70 18.26
C ASN A 637 11.43 4.16 18.22
N ALA A 638 11.33 3.56 17.03
CA ALA A 638 11.51 2.13 16.76
C ALA A 638 12.29 1.94 15.44
N GLU A 639 12.80 0.73 15.18
CA GLU A 639 13.41 0.40 13.89
C GLU A 639 12.35 0.45 12.77
N VAL A 640 12.66 1.13 11.66
CA VAL A 640 11.69 1.36 10.57
C VAL A 640 12.38 1.45 9.21
N THR A 641 11.81 0.76 8.22
CA THR A 641 12.17 0.94 6.80
C THR A 641 11.19 1.88 6.13
N LEU A 642 11.69 3.03 5.69
CA LEU A 642 10.96 3.98 4.86
C LEU A 642 11.18 3.60 3.39
N TYR A 643 10.09 3.32 2.67
CA TYR A 643 10.14 3.10 1.22
C TYR A 643 9.98 4.41 0.45
N ASP A 644 10.75 4.62 -0.61
CA ASP A 644 10.68 5.78 -1.49
C ASP A 644 11.00 5.39 -2.94
N THR A 645 10.57 6.21 -3.89
CA THR A 645 10.58 5.89 -5.32
C THR A 645 11.03 7.10 -6.15
N VAL A 646 11.82 6.88 -7.19
CA VAL A 646 12.09 7.87 -8.25
C VAL A 646 11.66 7.28 -9.58
N VAL A 647 10.84 8.02 -10.34
CA VAL A 647 10.34 7.59 -11.64
C VAL A 647 10.99 8.42 -12.74
N LEU A 648 11.53 7.74 -13.76
CA LEU A 648 12.20 8.37 -14.90
C LEU A 648 11.51 7.99 -16.22
N VAL A 649 11.57 8.89 -17.20
CA VAL A 649 11.05 8.65 -18.56
C VAL A 649 12.23 8.26 -19.47
N PRO A 650 12.25 7.07 -20.10
CA PRO A 650 13.33 6.67 -20.98
C PRO A 650 13.22 7.38 -22.33
N VAL A 651 14.32 7.96 -22.82
CA VAL A 651 14.36 8.49 -24.20
C VAL A 651 14.98 7.42 -25.09
N ILE A 652 14.12 6.68 -25.80
CA ILE A 652 14.49 5.53 -26.61
C ILE A 652 14.89 5.98 -28.01
N PHE A 653 16.00 5.42 -28.53
CA PHE A 653 16.31 5.41 -29.96
C PHE A 653 16.06 4.01 -30.52
N CYS A 654 15.41 3.94 -31.68
CA CYS A 654 15.31 2.71 -32.47
C CYS A 654 16.18 2.86 -33.73
N LYS A 655 17.06 1.89 -33.95
CA LYS A 655 17.90 1.81 -35.15
C LYS A 655 17.01 1.75 -36.41
N PRO A 656 17.16 2.64 -37.40
CA PRO A 656 16.47 2.50 -38.67
C PRO A 656 16.92 1.21 -39.39
N PRO A 657 16.12 0.63 -40.30
CA PRO A 657 16.59 -0.48 -41.13
C PRO A 657 17.80 -0.07 -41.99
N CYS A 658 18.76 -0.97 -42.17
CA CYS A 658 19.97 -0.72 -42.98
C CYS A 658 19.66 -0.45 -44.45
N GLN A 659 18.56 -1.02 -44.94
CA GLN A 659 17.98 -0.68 -46.23
C GLN A 659 16.45 -0.89 -46.14
N ILE A 660 15.66 0.13 -46.44
CA ILE A 660 14.30 -0.10 -46.93
C ILE A 660 14.35 -0.05 -48.45
N ALA A 661 13.88 -1.12 -49.09
CA ALA A 661 13.63 -1.18 -50.52
C ALA A 661 12.12 -1.20 -50.77
N PHE A 662 11.61 -0.22 -51.51
CA PHE A 662 10.26 -0.25 -52.06
C PHE A 662 10.29 -1.03 -53.39
N ASP A 663 10.60 -2.33 -53.31
CA ASP A 663 10.84 -3.21 -54.47
C ASP A 663 9.93 -4.46 -54.58
N SER A 664 9.24 -4.89 -53.52
CA SER A 664 8.53 -6.18 -53.50
C SER A 664 7.35 -6.31 -52.50
N ILE A 665 6.34 -5.42 -52.59
CA ILE A 665 5.16 -5.47 -51.69
C ILE A 665 4.11 -6.53 -52.13
N LYS A 666 3.76 -7.44 -51.21
CA LYS A 666 3.12 -8.76 -51.48
C LYS A 666 1.59 -8.80 -51.66
N ARG A 667 0.94 -7.84 -52.32
CA ARG A 667 -0.49 -7.95 -52.74
C ARG A 667 -0.72 -7.34 -54.12
N GLU A 668 -1.71 -7.87 -54.86
CA GLU A 668 -1.88 -7.69 -56.32
C GLU A 668 -1.83 -6.22 -56.79
N TYR A 669 -2.48 -5.32 -56.06
CA TYR A 669 -2.52 -3.87 -56.37
C TYR A 669 -1.66 -3.00 -55.43
N TYR A 670 -0.86 -3.62 -54.55
CA TYR A 670 0.08 -2.94 -53.64
C TYR A 670 1.53 -2.96 -54.15
N ARG A 671 1.78 -3.58 -55.32
CA ARG A 671 3.10 -3.65 -55.98
C ARG A 671 3.67 -2.23 -56.17
N ASN A 672 5.00 -2.09 -56.21
CA ASN A 672 5.66 -0.76 -56.15
C ASN A 672 5.27 0.13 -57.32
N VAL A 673 4.59 1.25 -57.02
CA VAL A 673 4.07 2.28 -57.92
C VAL A 673 3.93 1.82 -59.38
N PRO A 674 2.96 0.94 -59.67
CA PRO A 674 2.74 0.44 -61.01
C PRO A 674 2.25 1.62 -61.85
N TYR A 675 2.88 1.84 -63.00
CA TYR A 675 2.73 3.05 -63.82
C TYR A 675 3.23 4.35 -63.16
N TYR A 676 4.52 4.63 -63.36
CA TYR A 676 5.01 5.99 -63.58
C TYR A 676 4.67 6.53 -65.00
N GLN A 677 3.65 5.97 -65.68
CA GLN A 677 3.25 6.37 -67.04
C GLN A 677 1.74 6.24 -67.30
N THR A 678 1.03 7.37 -67.25
CA THR A 678 -0.04 7.72 -68.21
C THR A 678 -0.38 9.21 -68.10
N ALA A 679 -0.13 10.06 -69.11
CA ALA A 679 0.59 9.84 -70.36
C ALA A 679 2.03 10.36 -70.32
N PHE A 680 2.96 9.44 -70.60
CA PHE A 680 4.37 9.64 -70.93
C PHE A 680 5.23 10.41 -69.91
N TRP A 681 4.95 11.69 -69.63
CA TRP A 681 5.74 12.55 -68.74
C TRP A 681 4.97 12.99 -67.48
N LYS A 682 3.64 12.90 -67.49
CA LYS A 682 2.82 13.05 -66.29
C LYS A 682 2.82 11.73 -65.52
N VAL A 683 3.26 11.79 -64.26
CA VAL A 683 3.10 10.68 -63.31
C VAL A 683 1.61 10.47 -63.08
N ASN A 684 1.14 9.22 -63.04
CA ASN A 684 -0.26 8.89 -62.85
C ASN A 684 -0.69 9.08 -61.37
N THR A 685 -0.62 10.31 -60.86
CA THR A 685 -1.23 10.72 -59.58
C THR A 685 -2.65 11.24 -59.83
N SER A 686 -3.45 11.45 -58.78
CA SER A 686 -4.82 11.98 -58.93
C SER A 686 -4.82 13.33 -59.65
N ARG A 687 -3.80 14.16 -59.36
CA ARG A 687 -3.50 15.40 -60.09
C ARG A 687 -3.06 15.12 -61.53
N GLY A 688 -2.02 14.30 -61.72
CA GLY A 688 -1.45 14.06 -63.06
C GLY A 688 -2.44 13.43 -64.05
N LEU A 689 -3.38 12.61 -63.55
CA LEU A 689 -4.50 12.08 -64.33
C LEU A 689 -5.53 13.16 -64.68
N GLU A 690 -5.85 14.09 -63.77
CA GLU A 690 -6.72 15.23 -64.09
C GLU A 690 -6.06 16.14 -65.15
N GLU A 691 -4.76 16.40 -65.01
CA GLU A 691 -3.97 17.16 -65.98
C GLU A 691 -3.85 16.45 -67.33
N HIS A 692 -3.72 15.12 -67.38
CA HIS A 692 -3.74 14.35 -68.63
C HIS A 692 -5.12 14.35 -69.29
N LEU A 693 -6.18 14.19 -68.49
CA LEU A 693 -7.56 14.29 -68.99
C LEU A 693 -7.92 15.69 -69.51
N LYS A 694 -7.18 16.74 -69.13
CA LYS A 694 -7.26 18.09 -69.72
C LYS A 694 -6.50 18.18 -71.05
N ASP A 695 -5.30 17.61 -71.18
CA ASP A 695 -4.54 17.58 -72.45
C ASP A 695 -5.31 16.91 -73.60
N LEU A 696 -6.20 15.97 -73.25
CA LEU A 696 -7.08 15.21 -74.15
C LEU A 696 -8.42 15.91 -74.47
N GLN A 697 -8.63 17.16 -74.05
CA GLN A 697 -9.79 17.98 -74.46
C GLN A 697 -9.43 18.84 -75.69
N PRO A 698 -10.42 19.36 -76.44
CA PRO A 698 -10.17 20.35 -77.49
C PRO A 698 -9.39 21.56 -76.95
N GLY A 699 -8.37 21.99 -77.70
CA GLY A 699 -7.40 23.01 -77.28
C GLY A 699 -6.21 22.49 -76.46
N GLY A 700 -6.18 21.20 -76.11
CA GLY A 700 -5.02 20.55 -75.49
C GLY A 700 -4.06 19.97 -76.53
N TYR A 701 -2.76 19.92 -76.22
CA TYR A 701 -1.75 19.41 -77.17
C TYR A 701 -1.87 17.90 -77.49
N LEU A 702 -2.73 17.17 -76.77
CA LEU A 702 -3.09 15.78 -77.06
C LEU A 702 -4.53 15.63 -77.59
N GLU A 703 -5.22 16.70 -78.01
CA GLU A 703 -6.58 16.62 -78.56
C GLU A 703 -6.68 15.60 -79.73
N ASN A 704 -5.65 15.57 -80.58
CA ASN A 704 -5.53 14.69 -81.74
C ASN A 704 -5.19 13.23 -81.37
N ALA A 705 -4.89 12.93 -80.10
CA ALA A 705 -4.66 11.55 -79.67
C ALA A 705 -5.94 10.72 -79.65
N GLY A 706 -7.10 11.32 -79.37
CA GLY A 706 -8.41 10.66 -79.39
C GLY A 706 -8.66 9.55 -78.36
N PHE A 707 -7.63 8.99 -77.71
CA PHE A 707 -7.68 7.89 -76.75
C PHE A 707 -6.74 8.12 -75.54
N ILE A 708 -7.08 7.51 -74.40
CA ILE A 708 -6.42 7.78 -73.10
C ILE A 708 -4.97 7.26 -73.04
N GLU A 709 -4.71 6.14 -73.71
CA GLU A 709 -3.40 5.52 -73.83
C GLU A 709 -2.92 5.72 -75.27
N LEU A 710 -1.77 6.37 -75.48
CA LEU A 710 -1.32 6.84 -76.79
C LEU A 710 -0.82 5.70 -77.71
N SER A 711 -1.69 4.76 -78.04
CA SER A 711 -1.44 3.65 -78.96
C SER A 711 -2.65 3.42 -79.88
N PRO A 712 -2.47 3.33 -81.21
CA PRO A 712 -3.55 3.01 -82.14
C PRO A 712 -4.28 1.68 -81.87
N LYS A 713 -3.70 0.79 -81.05
CA LYS A 713 -4.34 -0.46 -80.60
C LYS A 713 -5.43 -0.23 -79.55
N HIS A 714 -5.40 0.90 -78.82
CA HIS A 714 -6.29 1.18 -77.68
C HIS A 714 -7.42 2.16 -78.05
N ARG A 715 -7.83 2.18 -79.33
CA ARG A 715 -8.96 2.99 -79.85
C ARG A 715 -10.28 2.72 -79.14
N GLU A 716 -10.46 1.56 -78.53
CA GLU A 716 -11.64 1.26 -77.70
C GLU A 716 -11.68 2.02 -76.35
N PHE A 717 -10.61 2.71 -75.97
CA PHE A 717 -10.63 3.71 -74.88
C PHE A 717 -10.67 5.15 -75.43
N GLY A 718 -11.15 5.29 -76.67
CA GLY A 718 -11.30 6.54 -77.39
C GLY A 718 -12.54 7.36 -77.03
N VAL A 719 -12.52 8.65 -77.37
CA VAL A 719 -13.67 9.57 -77.22
C VAL A 719 -14.91 8.97 -77.89
N GLY A 720 -16.04 8.97 -77.18
CA GLY A 720 -17.31 8.39 -77.62
C GLY A 720 -17.47 6.88 -77.35
N HIS A 721 -16.41 6.11 -77.12
CA HIS A 721 -16.55 4.66 -76.90
C HIS A 721 -16.93 4.30 -75.45
N PRO A 722 -17.89 3.39 -75.20
CA PRO A 722 -18.38 3.10 -73.83
C PRO A 722 -17.30 2.70 -72.82
N LYS A 723 -16.35 1.85 -73.25
CA LYS A 723 -15.23 1.39 -72.40
C LYS A 723 -14.33 2.55 -71.91
N ARG A 724 -14.34 3.73 -72.54
CA ARG A 724 -13.57 4.90 -72.09
C ARG A 724 -13.93 5.28 -70.64
N LYS A 725 -15.22 5.27 -70.27
CA LYS A 725 -15.67 5.66 -68.93
C LYS A 725 -15.16 4.69 -67.86
N GLU A 726 -15.16 3.40 -68.17
CA GLU A 726 -14.62 2.33 -67.33
C GLU A 726 -13.10 2.47 -67.20
N ARG A 727 -12.37 2.68 -68.30
CA ARG A 727 -10.92 2.84 -68.29
C ARG A 727 -10.47 4.09 -67.51
N ILE A 728 -11.22 5.19 -67.57
CA ILE A 728 -11.01 6.35 -66.67
C ILE A 728 -11.19 5.97 -65.20
N ALA A 729 -12.18 5.14 -64.86
CA ALA A 729 -12.37 4.69 -63.48
C ALA A 729 -11.23 3.77 -63.00
N GLN A 730 -10.72 2.88 -63.87
CA GLN A 730 -9.54 2.07 -63.60
C GLN A 730 -8.30 2.96 -63.37
N TYR A 731 -8.03 3.93 -64.24
CA TYR A 731 -6.93 4.89 -64.05
C TYR A 731 -7.06 5.74 -62.78
N ARG A 732 -8.28 6.16 -62.41
CA ARG A 732 -8.56 6.85 -61.13
C ARG A 732 -8.31 5.96 -59.91
N SER A 733 -8.48 4.64 -60.05
CA SER A 733 -8.11 3.68 -59.00
C SER A 733 -6.59 3.61 -58.85
N TYR A 734 -5.87 3.36 -59.96
CA TYR A 734 -4.40 3.35 -59.96
C TYR A 734 -3.81 4.65 -59.42
N ALA A 735 -4.37 5.80 -59.83
CA ALA A 735 -3.88 7.12 -59.43
C ALA A 735 -3.96 7.38 -57.92
N LYS A 736 -4.98 6.83 -57.24
CA LYS A 736 -5.09 6.87 -55.78
C LYS A 736 -4.04 6.00 -55.09
N GLU A 737 -3.72 4.83 -55.64
CA GLU A 737 -2.67 3.96 -55.08
C GLU A 737 -1.27 4.54 -55.34
N VAL A 738 -1.02 5.19 -56.49
CA VAL A 738 0.21 5.95 -56.76
C VAL A 738 0.37 7.08 -55.74
N ASP A 739 -0.68 7.85 -55.45
CA ASP A 739 -0.64 8.91 -54.42
C ASP A 739 -0.36 8.34 -53.02
N LYS A 740 -1.05 7.26 -52.60
CA LYS A 740 -0.76 6.59 -51.31
C LYS A 740 0.69 6.12 -51.21
N ASN A 741 1.22 5.50 -52.26
CA ASN A 741 2.60 5.01 -52.28
C ASN A 741 3.61 6.17 -52.20
N LEU A 742 3.38 7.26 -52.93
CA LEU A 742 4.21 8.48 -52.84
C LEU A 742 4.14 9.15 -51.46
N LEU A 743 2.98 9.14 -50.81
CA LEU A 743 2.83 9.60 -49.42
C LEU A 743 3.57 8.68 -48.45
N ALA A 744 3.44 7.36 -48.58
CA ALA A 744 4.18 6.40 -47.76
C ALA A 744 5.71 6.52 -47.92
N MET A 745 6.20 6.76 -49.15
CA MET A 745 7.61 7.07 -49.42
C MET A 745 8.05 8.36 -48.72
N ARG A 746 7.28 9.46 -48.87
CA ARG A 746 7.52 10.73 -48.16
C ARG A 746 7.59 10.53 -46.65
N ASP A 747 6.59 9.89 -46.06
CA ASP A 747 6.45 9.76 -44.61
C ASP A 747 7.51 8.83 -44.00
N THR A 748 7.91 7.77 -44.73
CA THR A 748 9.05 6.93 -44.38
C THR A 748 10.34 7.77 -44.35
N ILE A 749 10.56 8.63 -45.35
CA ILE A 749 11.72 9.54 -45.35
C ILE A 749 11.65 10.53 -44.18
N THR A 750 10.52 11.24 -43.98
CA THR A 750 10.48 12.41 -43.08
C THR A 750 10.18 12.10 -41.62
N GLU A 751 9.48 11.00 -41.34
CA GLU A 751 9.08 10.64 -39.97
C GLU A 751 9.88 9.47 -39.39
N VAL A 752 10.54 8.64 -40.23
CA VAL A 752 11.46 7.58 -39.77
C VAL A 752 12.92 7.98 -40.00
N PHE A 753 13.31 8.24 -41.25
CA PHE A 753 14.73 8.36 -41.59
C PHE A 753 15.37 9.72 -41.31
N ILE A 754 14.67 10.84 -41.48
CA ILE A 754 15.22 12.17 -41.11
C ILE A 754 15.43 12.28 -39.58
N PRO A 755 14.50 11.87 -38.70
CA PRO A 755 14.73 11.86 -37.25
C PRO A 755 15.85 10.91 -36.83
N ALA A 756 16.00 9.77 -37.52
CA ALA A 756 17.15 8.90 -37.30
C ALA A 756 18.47 9.58 -37.73
N LEU A 757 18.51 10.23 -38.90
CA LEU A 757 19.67 11.01 -39.36
C LEU A 757 20.02 12.15 -38.39
N GLU A 758 19.03 12.88 -37.88
CA GLU A 758 19.23 13.92 -36.87
C GLU A 758 19.96 13.38 -35.63
N LYS A 759 19.55 12.22 -35.11
CA LYS A 759 20.22 11.56 -33.98
C LYS A 759 21.60 10.99 -34.31
N LEU A 760 21.78 10.47 -35.53
CA LEU A 760 23.08 9.97 -36.01
C LEU A 760 24.12 11.10 -36.10
N LEU A 761 23.70 12.28 -36.57
CA LEU A 761 24.58 13.44 -36.75
C LEU A 761 25.13 14.02 -35.44
N GLU A 762 24.48 13.77 -34.30
CA GLU A 762 25.00 14.15 -32.98
C GLU A 762 26.30 13.42 -32.61
N ASN A 763 26.55 12.23 -33.17
CA ASN A 763 27.64 11.33 -32.77
C ASN A 763 28.55 10.89 -33.93
N SER A 764 28.03 10.94 -35.17
CA SER A 764 28.73 10.62 -36.40
C SER A 764 28.50 11.76 -37.40
N PRO A 765 29.34 12.82 -37.40
CA PRO A 765 29.17 13.97 -38.30
C PRO A 765 29.09 13.62 -39.79
N ASP A 766 29.74 12.53 -40.20
CA ASP A 766 29.75 12.04 -41.59
C ASP A 766 28.55 11.15 -41.96
N ALA A 767 27.59 10.99 -41.04
CA ALA A 767 26.33 10.29 -41.30
C ALA A 767 25.49 11.03 -42.35
N LYS A 768 24.91 10.28 -43.28
CA LYS A 768 24.03 10.78 -44.34
C LYS A 768 22.88 9.81 -44.61
N LEU A 769 21.81 10.34 -45.17
CA LEU A 769 20.69 9.57 -45.72
C LEU A 769 20.82 9.51 -47.24
N LEU A 770 21.03 8.30 -47.78
CA LEU A 770 21.04 8.05 -49.21
C LEU A 770 19.64 7.61 -49.67
N LEU A 771 19.07 8.36 -50.61
CA LEU A 771 17.77 8.14 -51.23
C LEU A 771 17.99 7.84 -52.72
N LYS A 772 18.10 6.55 -53.06
CA LYS A 772 18.35 6.11 -54.44
C LYS A 772 17.04 5.74 -55.12
N LEU A 773 16.73 6.45 -56.20
CA LEU A 773 15.57 6.21 -57.06
C LEU A 773 16.03 5.49 -58.32
N GLU A 774 15.50 4.29 -58.57
CA GLU A 774 15.82 3.48 -59.76
C GLU A 774 14.56 3.26 -60.59
N ALA A 775 14.50 3.81 -61.82
CA ALA A 775 13.39 3.55 -62.73
C ALA A 775 13.76 2.45 -63.73
N TYR A 776 12.88 1.45 -63.87
CA TYR A 776 13.06 0.34 -64.80
C TYR A 776 12.17 0.50 -66.03
N SER A 777 12.71 0.17 -67.20
CA SER A 777 12.00 0.19 -68.47
C SER A 777 11.56 -1.19 -68.96
N ASP A 778 10.66 -1.16 -69.94
CA ASP A 778 10.11 -2.31 -70.65
C ASP A 778 11.10 -2.76 -71.74
N ILE A 779 11.11 -4.05 -72.10
CA ILE A 779 12.02 -4.57 -73.14
C ILE A 779 11.53 -4.30 -74.57
N ARG A 780 10.28 -3.85 -74.75
CA ARG A 780 9.71 -3.54 -76.07
C ARG A 780 10.41 -2.34 -76.72
N ASP A 781 10.85 -2.52 -77.95
CA ASP A 781 11.50 -1.50 -78.80
C ASP A 781 10.69 -0.18 -78.88
N ALA A 782 11.35 0.93 -78.56
CA ALA A 782 10.81 2.30 -78.62
C ALA A 782 11.47 3.17 -79.71
N SER A 783 12.26 2.59 -80.62
CA SER A 783 13.02 3.29 -81.67
C SER A 783 12.18 4.14 -82.63
N LYS A 784 10.88 3.90 -82.71
CA LYS A 784 9.90 4.64 -83.52
C LYS A 784 9.17 5.74 -82.75
N CYS A 785 9.58 6.01 -81.52
CA CYS A 785 9.02 7.03 -80.64
C CYS A 785 10.08 8.09 -80.31
N TYR A 786 9.63 9.33 -80.16
CA TYR A 786 10.46 10.48 -79.83
C TYR A 786 9.94 11.18 -78.56
N TYR A 787 10.83 11.90 -77.87
CA TYR A 787 10.45 12.73 -76.73
C TYR A 787 9.60 13.93 -77.19
N ILE A 788 8.54 14.26 -76.45
CA ILE A 788 7.66 15.42 -76.73
C ILE A 788 7.45 16.17 -75.41
N GLY A 789 8.26 17.19 -75.16
CA GLY A 789 8.21 17.99 -73.93
C GLY A 789 9.12 19.21 -73.97
N ASN A 790 9.57 19.65 -72.80
CA ASN A 790 10.65 20.64 -72.65
C ASN A 790 11.97 19.88 -72.50
N THR A 791 13.10 20.45 -72.92
CA THR A 791 14.42 19.87 -72.59
C THR A 791 14.52 19.55 -71.09
N ILE A 792 14.87 18.31 -70.75
CA ILE A 792 15.17 17.95 -69.37
C ILE A 792 16.67 17.85 -69.19
N SER A 793 17.17 18.37 -68.08
CA SER A 793 18.54 18.19 -67.61
C SER A 793 18.53 17.76 -66.14
N TYR A 794 19.35 16.76 -65.80
CA TYR A 794 19.58 16.32 -64.42
C TYR A 794 20.89 15.53 -64.28
N ILE A 795 21.38 15.43 -63.06
CA ILE A 795 22.54 14.62 -62.68
C ILE A 795 22.06 13.21 -62.35
N GLN A 796 22.34 12.24 -63.22
CA GLN A 796 22.20 10.83 -62.90
C GLN A 796 23.26 10.42 -61.88
N GLY A 797 22.85 9.63 -60.88
CA GLY A 797 23.71 9.18 -59.80
C GLY A 797 23.68 7.67 -59.63
N ILE A 798 24.82 7.01 -59.81
CA ILE A 798 24.97 5.55 -59.73
C ILE A 798 25.82 5.20 -58.50
N GLU A 799 25.27 4.34 -57.64
CA GLU A 799 25.98 3.71 -56.53
C GLU A 799 26.75 2.48 -57.07
N SER A 800 28.08 2.54 -57.09
CA SER A 800 28.93 1.48 -57.66
C SER A 800 30.24 1.35 -56.87
N ASN A 801 30.65 0.13 -56.51
CA ASN A 801 31.89 -0.16 -55.76
C ASN A 801 32.10 0.73 -54.52
N ASN A 802 31.02 1.03 -53.78
CA ASN A 802 31.00 1.95 -52.62
C ASN A 802 31.35 3.41 -52.95
N GLU A 803 31.24 3.85 -54.20
CA GLU A 803 31.45 5.23 -54.64
C GLU A 803 30.20 5.75 -55.39
N ILE A 804 30.05 7.08 -55.48
CA ILE A 804 28.93 7.72 -56.21
C ILE A 804 29.47 8.25 -57.53
N LEU A 805 29.05 7.64 -58.63
CA LEU A 805 29.34 8.10 -59.99
C LEU A 805 28.23 9.07 -60.42
N LEU A 806 28.61 10.29 -60.80
CA LEU A 806 27.69 11.32 -61.28
C LEU A 806 27.84 11.50 -62.80
N THR A 807 26.75 11.75 -63.51
CA THR A 807 26.76 11.98 -64.96
C THR A 807 25.61 12.90 -65.35
N ASN A 808 25.90 13.98 -66.07
CA ASN A 808 24.86 14.87 -66.57
C ASN A 808 24.09 14.18 -67.71
N ILE A 809 22.75 14.17 -67.60
CA ILE A 809 21.83 13.67 -68.60
C ILE A 809 21.01 14.85 -69.11
N GLU A 810 21.07 15.08 -70.42
CA GLU A 810 20.21 16.03 -71.13
C GLU A 810 19.41 15.27 -72.21
N ILE A 811 18.12 15.60 -72.35
CA ILE A 811 17.22 14.98 -73.33
C ILE A 811 16.30 16.08 -73.91
N HIS A 812 16.33 16.25 -75.22
CA HIS A 812 15.64 17.31 -75.96
C HIS A 812 14.33 16.84 -76.62
N SER A 813 13.39 17.77 -76.79
CA SER A 813 12.14 17.51 -77.52
C SER A 813 12.47 17.13 -78.97
N GLY A 814 12.03 15.95 -79.42
CA GLY A 814 12.41 15.34 -80.70
C GLY A 814 13.39 14.17 -80.59
N ASP A 815 14.09 13.99 -79.46
CA ASP A 815 15.06 12.90 -79.29
C ASP A 815 14.41 11.52 -79.42
N ILE A 816 15.03 10.63 -80.19
CA ILE A 816 14.56 9.26 -80.42
C ILE A 816 14.79 8.44 -79.14
N LEU A 817 13.76 7.76 -78.64
CA LEU A 817 13.77 7.10 -77.32
C LEU A 817 14.57 5.77 -77.25
N GLY A 818 15.26 5.40 -78.33
CA GLY A 818 16.10 4.22 -78.44
C GLY A 818 15.34 2.88 -78.54
N SER A 819 16.01 1.85 -79.07
CA SER A 819 15.56 0.46 -78.93
C SER A 819 15.97 -0.15 -77.58
N ASP A 820 16.92 0.46 -76.90
CA ASP A 820 17.46 0.12 -75.58
C ASP A 820 16.68 0.75 -74.41
N ASN A 821 15.61 1.51 -74.67
CA ASN A 821 14.74 2.12 -73.68
C ASN A 821 15.45 2.92 -72.55
N ASP A 822 16.71 3.29 -72.74
CA ASP A 822 17.55 3.94 -71.73
C ASP A 822 17.02 5.36 -71.44
N TYR A 823 16.83 6.15 -72.50
CA TYR A 823 16.10 7.42 -72.48
C TYR A 823 14.75 7.31 -71.75
N LEU A 824 13.98 6.25 -72.03
CA LEU A 824 12.67 6.04 -71.39
C LEU A 824 12.78 5.80 -69.88
N SER A 825 13.84 5.10 -69.43
CA SER A 825 14.11 4.89 -68.00
C SER A 825 14.59 6.19 -67.31
N LYS A 826 15.45 6.96 -67.98
CA LYS A 826 15.96 8.26 -67.54
C LYS A 826 14.83 9.30 -67.39
N LEU A 827 13.94 9.38 -68.37
CA LEU A 827 12.73 10.21 -68.29
C LEU A 827 11.82 9.78 -67.13
N ARG A 828 11.59 8.47 -66.92
CA ARG A 828 10.78 7.97 -65.79
C ARG A 828 11.38 8.33 -64.42
N VAL A 829 12.70 8.18 -64.23
CA VAL A 829 13.33 8.54 -62.96
C VAL A 829 13.30 10.05 -62.71
N TYR A 830 13.45 10.88 -63.75
CA TYR A 830 13.35 12.34 -63.66
C TYR A 830 11.96 12.82 -63.19
N PHE A 831 10.89 12.37 -63.86
CA PHE A 831 9.52 12.77 -63.50
C PHE A 831 9.07 12.15 -62.18
N GLY A 832 9.50 10.92 -61.88
CA GLY A 832 9.25 10.27 -60.59
C GLY A 832 9.96 10.95 -59.42
N PHE A 833 11.23 11.35 -59.60
CA PHE A 833 11.96 12.19 -58.66
C PHE A 833 11.20 13.50 -58.39
N LYS A 834 10.79 14.24 -59.42
CA LYS A 834 10.08 15.52 -59.24
C LYS A 834 8.78 15.39 -58.44
N GLU A 835 7.97 14.36 -58.71
CA GLU A 835 6.69 14.14 -58.04
C GLU A 835 6.85 13.74 -56.55
N LEU A 836 7.92 13.00 -56.21
CA LEU A 836 8.30 12.71 -54.82
C LEU A 836 8.95 13.92 -54.13
N PHE A 837 9.85 14.64 -54.81
CA PHE A 837 10.55 15.81 -54.27
C PHE A 837 9.59 16.95 -53.95
N GLN A 838 8.56 17.18 -54.79
CA GLN A 838 7.48 18.11 -54.46
C GLN A 838 6.76 17.71 -53.15
N ARG A 839 6.52 16.40 -52.93
CA ARG A 839 5.90 15.90 -51.68
C ARG A 839 6.81 16.07 -50.46
N LEU A 840 8.12 15.86 -50.60
CA LEU A 840 9.10 16.10 -49.54
C LEU A 840 9.15 17.59 -49.13
N ARG A 841 9.05 18.51 -50.10
CA ARG A 841 9.06 19.97 -49.84
C ARG A 841 7.86 20.51 -49.07
N TYR A 842 6.79 19.74 -48.85
CA TYR A 842 5.74 20.11 -47.90
C TYR A 842 6.05 19.71 -46.44
N ASN A 843 7.08 18.89 -46.18
CA ASN A 843 7.48 18.54 -44.83
C ASN A 843 8.50 19.54 -44.27
N LYS A 844 8.24 20.06 -43.07
CA LYS A 844 9.10 21.07 -42.43
C LYS A 844 10.53 20.57 -42.19
N LYS A 845 10.73 19.35 -41.68
CA LYS A 845 12.07 18.81 -41.37
C LYS A 845 12.93 18.75 -42.63
N PHE A 846 12.37 18.23 -43.73
CA PHE A 846 13.06 18.18 -45.02
C PHE A 846 13.40 19.59 -45.53
N MET A 847 12.46 20.54 -45.42
CA MET A 847 12.72 21.93 -45.81
C MET A 847 13.80 22.60 -44.94
N ASP A 848 13.91 22.27 -43.65
CA ASP A 848 14.97 22.76 -42.77
C ASP A 848 16.37 22.24 -43.18
N TYR A 849 16.48 21.06 -43.81
CA TYR A 849 17.72 20.59 -44.45
C TYR A 849 17.97 21.24 -45.81
N TYR A 850 16.92 21.36 -46.65
CA TYR A 850 16.99 21.96 -47.98
C TYR A 850 17.45 23.43 -47.90
N ASN A 851 16.82 24.23 -47.04
CA ASN A 851 17.12 25.66 -46.86
C ASN A 851 18.53 25.93 -46.31
N LYS A 852 19.16 24.96 -45.64
CA LYS A 852 20.56 25.04 -45.16
C LYS A 852 21.58 24.64 -46.25
N GLY A 853 21.12 24.19 -47.42
CA GLY A 853 21.96 23.60 -48.45
C GLY A 853 22.62 22.30 -47.97
N LEU A 854 21.84 21.44 -47.30
CA LEU A 854 22.26 20.12 -46.80
C LEU A 854 21.57 18.96 -47.55
N VAL A 855 20.90 19.25 -48.67
CA VAL A 855 20.31 18.25 -49.58
C VAL A 855 21.03 18.35 -50.92
N PHE A 856 21.61 17.26 -51.40
CA PHE A 856 22.06 17.09 -52.78
C PHE A 856 20.95 16.39 -53.56
N TYR A 857 20.60 16.89 -54.75
CA TYR A 857 19.47 16.36 -55.53
C TYR A 857 19.69 16.45 -57.05
N PRO A 858 19.07 15.56 -57.87
CA PRO A 858 19.41 15.40 -59.28
C PRO A 858 19.20 16.65 -60.16
N THR A 859 18.21 17.50 -59.84
CA THR A 859 17.95 18.73 -60.60
C THR A 859 18.52 19.97 -59.91
N GLN A 860 19.73 19.84 -59.37
CA GLN A 860 20.51 20.93 -58.80
C GLN A 860 21.53 21.41 -59.84
N GLU A 861 21.58 22.72 -60.07
CA GLU A 861 22.51 23.34 -61.01
C GLU A 861 23.82 23.71 -60.30
N PHE A 862 24.94 23.53 -61.00
CA PHE A 862 26.30 23.83 -60.55
C PHE A 862 27.07 24.50 -61.67
N ALA A 863 27.97 25.43 -61.32
CA ALA A 863 28.83 26.12 -62.28
C ALA A 863 29.98 25.23 -62.80
N ASP A 864 30.45 24.31 -61.97
CA ASP A 864 31.55 23.39 -62.26
C ASP A 864 31.47 22.10 -61.44
N GLU A 865 32.35 21.14 -61.77
CA GLU A 865 32.41 19.83 -61.12
C GLU A 865 32.87 19.88 -59.65
N GLN A 866 33.69 20.87 -59.27
CA GLN A 866 34.16 21.03 -57.90
C GLN A 866 33.01 21.48 -57.00
N GLN A 867 32.20 22.45 -57.43
CA GLN A 867 31.01 22.90 -56.72
C GLN A 867 30.01 21.75 -56.51
N MET A 868 29.86 20.87 -57.50
CA MET A 868 29.04 19.65 -57.40
C MET A 868 29.61 18.65 -56.37
N ARG A 869 30.92 18.41 -56.37
CA ARG A 869 31.61 17.53 -55.40
C ARG A 869 31.56 18.10 -53.98
N ASP A 870 31.70 19.40 -53.82
CA ASP A 870 31.60 20.11 -52.54
C ASP A 870 30.17 20.04 -51.98
N ALA A 871 29.16 20.23 -52.84
CA ALA A 871 27.75 20.08 -52.45
C ALA A 871 27.41 18.66 -52.03
N LEU A 872 27.87 17.64 -52.78
CA LEU A 872 27.70 16.23 -52.41
C LEU A 872 28.40 15.91 -51.08
N THR A 873 29.58 16.47 -50.85
CA THR A 873 30.37 16.30 -49.62
C THR A 873 29.71 16.99 -48.43
N LYS A 874 29.19 18.21 -48.59
CA LYS A 874 28.45 18.97 -47.58
C LYS A 874 27.08 18.36 -47.22
N ALA A 875 26.36 17.82 -48.20
CA ALA A 875 25.00 17.34 -48.03
C ALA A 875 24.89 16.23 -46.96
N LYS A 876 23.77 16.23 -46.23
CA LYS A 876 23.39 15.18 -45.25
C LYS A 876 22.25 14.30 -45.77
N ILE A 877 21.47 14.77 -46.74
CA ILE A 877 20.54 13.95 -47.52
C ILE A 877 21.06 13.97 -48.97
N ILE A 878 21.31 12.80 -49.54
CA ILE A 878 21.76 12.64 -50.93
C ILE A 878 20.66 11.92 -51.69
N ILE A 879 20.09 12.57 -52.70
CA ILE A 879 19.09 11.97 -53.59
C ILE A 879 19.77 11.64 -54.91
N LEU A 880 19.79 10.37 -55.29
CA LEU A 880 20.29 9.89 -56.57
C LEU A 880 19.12 9.42 -57.45
N ALA A 881 19.21 9.68 -58.75
CA ALA A 881 18.28 9.18 -59.75
C ALA A 881 19.06 8.36 -60.80
N GLU A 882 18.65 7.12 -61.01
CA GLU A 882 19.23 6.20 -62.00
C GLU A 882 18.14 5.67 -62.94
N GLY A 883 18.32 5.87 -64.24
CA GLY A 883 17.57 5.15 -65.27
C GLY A 883 18.22 3.79 -65.52
N LYS A 884 17.44 2.70 -65.45
CA LYS A 884 17.87 1.34 -65.77
C LYS A 884 17.05 0.73 -66.90
N TYR A 885 17.74 0.19 -67.91
CA TYR A 885 17.18 -0.41 -69.13
C TYR A 885 16.01 -1.37 -68.85
N TYR A 886 16.26 -2.59 -68.33
CA TYR A 886 15.19 -3.49 -67.90
C TYR A 886 15.69 -4.42 -66.78
N ASP A 887 14.75 -4.95 -66.01
CA ASP A 887 15.03 -5.89 -64.93
C ASP A 887 15.24 -7.30 -65.49
N LYS A 888 16.51 -7.72 -65.61
CA LYS A 888 16.92 -9.05 -66.07
C LYS A 888 16.56 -10.19 -65.12
N THR A 889 16.07 -9.90 -63.90
CA THR A 889 15.76 -10.93 -62.89
C THR A 889 14.31 -11.41 -62.93
N VAL A 890 13.41 -10.63 -63.53
CA VAL A 890 11.99 -11.00 -63.70
C VAL A 890 11.85 -11.86 -64.95
N LYS A 891 11.44 -13.14 -64.78
CA LYS A 891 11.17 -14.04 -65.91
C LYS A 891 9.98 -13.56 -66.74
N SER A 892 10.09 -13.69 -68.05
CA SER A 892 9.12 -13.25 -69.07
C SER A 892 7.78 -13.99 -69.08
N ASP A 893 7.67 -15.11 -68.36
CA ASP A 893 6.57 -16.06 -68.51
C ASP A 893 5.29 -15.64 -67.74
N VAL A 894 5.33 -14.51 -67.03
CA VAL A 894 4.16 -13.92 -66.38
C VAL A 894 3.36 -13.13 -67.42
N THR A 895 2.14 -13.55 -67.70
CA THR A 895 1.24 -12.92 -68.70
C THR A 895 0.75 -11.52 -68.31
N GLU A 896 0.99 -11.09 -67.07
CA GLU A 896 0.87 -9.70 -66.64
C GLU A 896 2.13 -8.91 -67.02
N TYR A 897 2.01 -7.97 -67.97
CA TYR A 897 3.13 -7.12 -68.44
C TYR A 897 3.60 -6.03 -67.44
N ASP A 898 2.94 -5.91 -66.28
CA ASP A 898 3.13 -4.80 -65.34
C ASP A 898 4.36 -4.84 -64.41
N PRO A 899 4.89 -5.99 -63.91
CA PRO A 899 5.94 -5.99 -62.88
C PRO A 899 7.30 -5.45 -63.36
N ILE A 900 7.43 -5.15 -64.65
CA ILE A 900 8.64 -4.64 -65.31
C ILE A 900 8.74 -3.09 -65.21
N ARG A 901 7.60 -2.37 -65.16
CA ARG A 901 7.58 -0.88 -65.27
C ARG A 901 7.36 -0.19 -63.92
N ARG A 902 8.44 0.02 -63.17
CA ARG A 902 8.39 0.53 -61.79
C ARG A 902 9.52 1.52 -61.47
N LEU A 903 9.29 2.34 -60.46
CA LEU A 903 10.31 3.12 -59.75
C LEU A 903 10.51 2.47 -58.38
N ASN A 904 11.71 1.93 -58.13
CA ASN A 904 12.09 1.46 -56.81
C ASN A 904 12.71 2.65 -56.04
N LEU A 905 12.35 2.80 -54.77
CA LEU A 905 13.05 3.69 -53.84
C LEU A 905 13.85 2.84 -52.86
N PHE A 906 15.15 3.09 -52.77
CA PHE A 906 16.02 2.52 -51.75
C PHE A 906 16.44 3.63 -50.78
N ILE A 907 16.20 3.39 -49.49
CA ILE A 907 16.57 4.30 -48.40
C ILE A 907 17.64 3.61 -47.55
N LYS A 908 18.82 4.23 -47.46
CA LYS A 908 19.99 3.71 -46.72
C LYS A 908 20.58 4.78 -45.79
N PRO A 909 20.78 4.52 -44.49
CA PRO A 909 21.65 5.34 -43.66
C PRO A 909 23.11 4.94 -43.93
N ILE A 910 23.94 5.91 -44.31
CA ILE A 910 25.35 5.68 -44.68
C ILE A 910 26.28 6.62 -43.90
N GLN A 911 27.57 6.30 -43.89
CA GLN A 911 28.63 7.29 -43.73
C GLN A 911 29.21 7.60 -45.12
N TYR A 912 29.64 8.83 -45.37
CA TYR A 912 30.26 9.22 -46.64
C TYR A 912 31.57 9.96 -46.40
N ILE A 913 32.68 9.22 -46.46
CA ILE A 913 34.01 9.65 -46.05
C ILE A 913 34.97 9.47 -47.24
N ASN A 914 35.76 10.49 -47.58
CA ASN A 914 36.72 10.45 -48.70
C ASN A 914 36.07 9.95 -50.02
N MET A 915 34.88 10.47 -50.33
CA MET A 915 34.01 10.09 -51.46
C MET A 915 33.46 8.66 -51.45
N ARG A 916 33.69 7.88 -50.38
CA ARG A 916 33.21 6.50 -50.25
C ARG A 916 32.01 6.37 -49.33
N ILE A 917 31.03 5.61 -49.79
CA ILE A 917 29.90 5.11 -49.02
C ILE A 917 30.38 3.98 -48.11
N ILE A 918 30.15 4.12 -46.82
CA ILE A 918 30.33 3.07 -45.82
C ILE A 918 28.94 2.79 -45.21
N PRO A 919 28.49 1.53 -45.10
CA PRO A 919 27.23 1.21 -44.41
C PRO A 919 27.25 1.75 -42.98
N SER A 920 26.18 2.42 -42.55
CA SER A 920 26.10 2.89 -41.17
C SER A 920 26.09 1.72 -40.20
N LYS A 921 26.97 1.73 -39.17
CA LYS A 921 26.90 0.75 -38.07
C LYS A 921 25.60 0.82 -37.26
N CYS A 922 24.88 1.94 -37.37
CA CYS A 922 23.77 2.31 -36.47
C CYS A 922 22.39 1.85 -36.97
N CYS A 923 22.34 0.87 -37.86
CA CYS A 923 21.10 0.33 -38.45
C CYS A 923 20.88 -1.14 -38.06
N LYS A 924 19.77 -1.73 -38.53
CA LYS A 924 19.45 -3.16 -38.35
C LYS A 924 18.99 -3.81 -39.66
#